data_AF-A0A0U1HY99-F1
#
_entry.id   AF-A0A0U1HY99-F1
#
_cell.length_a   1.000
_cell.length_b   1.000
_cell.length_c   1.000
_cell.angle_alpha   90.00
_cell.angle_beta   90.00
_cell.angle_gamma   90.00
#
_symmetry.space_group_name_H-M   'P 1'
#
loop_
_entity.id
_entity.type
_entity.pdbx_description
1 polymer ?
#
loop_
_entity_poly.entity_id
_entity_poly.type
_entity_poly.pdbx_seq_one_letter_code
_entity_poly.pdbx_strand_id
1 'polypeptide(L)'
;MNVGGALTANVNNLTAVGANINASTIDVQAQNINLSAATDSLQVSGESSSKRHTSSVELYDETLRGSQLNATGDINLQAAKDINISASAVQTDGALKLAAGGDVNLTTQTEQHDEQRNHTGISKSLASSTTTRTEDSINQTLEVGSMLSAGSIDVSGKNIAVMGSNVVADNDINLRAKENITIGTAQQSESESHLYEQKKSGLMSTGGIGVTVGSNSTKVTDTGKSTSNVGSTVGSILGNVNMTAGEDLTIQGSEVLAGKDINLSGKNVSILAAENQSSQTYSVEQKSSGLTLALSGAVGSAANTAVTTAKDARDESNGRLAALQGVKAALSGAQAVQAGQLVQAQGGDAASMFGVSASLGSQKSSSQQHQQQTSVTGSTLTAGNNLTINATGDGHSANSGDIVVQGSQLKAGGDTTLDAARDLLLLGAANTQKTDGSNSSSGGSVGVSLGLGGSGGGLSIFANANKGQGSEHGDGTFWTETTVDSGGTLSLNSGRDTSLIGAQASGDTVKVDVGRDLLLQSQQDSDYYDSKQTSTSGGVSVAVIGSGSSANLSMSQDKLHSNYDSVQEQTGIFAGSGGFDITVGEHTQLNGAVIASTADKSKNSLDTGTLGFSDIENKADFKAEHQSIGISTGGNIGGQFAGNMANGLLVGANNEGHADGITHAAVSDGTITIRDTEKQQQNVDDLSRDVEHANNALSPIFDKEKEQNRLREAQMIGEIGSQVSDIVRTQGDINGLKAAQEKLGPLKENATEKERAAYMAELRDSDAYKKVMKEYGTGSTLQQGIQAATAAIQGLAGGDMAKALAGASAPYLAEVIHNMTTDANGKVNTEANLMAHAVLGAVMAQVNGNSALAGASGAVMGEYIAQQMYPGIKREDLTEEQRQTISALGTLAAGLAGGLVGGSTADAVAGAQAGKNAVENNLLGGNEDTQTKFVQEHGKNIASCSTDPSSESCRKGLAMNDALMVALPAGLGGGLLAAATPEIAVAAKAAIQACAGNVVLCLNSAGIQVSEAIVPGGVGAGGAVGIGKTAAEATAAKAEAVAANTAKEVWKGSIVQSRVNLRNGDGSTGSGLEYAWKKHGGEWGANKSHFTMTKDELKMVLQPDTVVKTPVQYSPSTGNYIRTVDMGKNIGVDAMNNSMPTSIMTVITDKKGNLVNTFPGKTVVR
;
A
#
# COMPACT_ATOMS: atom_id res chain seq x y z
N MET A 1 37.81 -23.53 35.17
CA MET A 1 38.15 -24.58 36.15
C MET A 1 37.76 -25.91 35.54
N ASN A 2 38.71 -26.82 35.33
CA ASN A 2 38.41 -28.18 34.87
C ASN A 2 38.73 -29.14 36.00
N VAL A 3 37.69 -29.73 36.60
CA VAL A 3 37.81 -30.75 37.64
C VAL A 3 37.65 -32.11 36.94
N GLY A 4 38.71 -32.91 36.91
CA GLY A 4 38.69 -34.23 36.24
C GLY A 4 37.83 -35.30 36.91
N GLY A 5 36.90 -34.90 37.79
CA GLY A 5 36.05 -35.73 38.63
C GLY A 5 34.92 -34.89 39.24
N ALA A 6 34.41 -35.26 40.41
CA ALA A 6 33.36 -34.50 41.10
C ALA A 6 33.88 -33.19 41.71
N LEU A 7 33.10 -32.11 41.61
CA LEU A 7 33.30 -30.86 42.33
C LEU A 7 32.28 -30.79 43.48
N THR A 8 32.75 -30.81 44.72
CA THR A 8 31.89 -30.62 45.91
C THR A 8 32.37 -29.40 46.69
N ALA A 9 31.45 -28.48 47.01
CA ALA A 9 31.77 -27.26 47.75
C ALA A 9 30.70 -26.96 48.82
N ASN A 10 31.14 -26.70 50.04
CA ASN A 10 30.30 -26.12 51.11
C ASN A 10 30.94 -24.79 51.53
N VAL A 11 30.29 -23.69 51.16
CA VAL A 11 30.86 -22.33 51.25
C VAL A 11 29.85 -21.35 51.81
N ASN A 12 30.30 -20.17 52.25
CA ASN A 12 29.35 -19.13 52.68
C ASN A 12 28.55 -18.59 51.49
N ASN A 13 29.20 -18.26 50.37
CA ASN A 13 28.55 -17.84 49.13
C ASN A 13 29.35 -18.40 47.94
N LEU A 14 28.67 -18.74 46.85
CA LEU A 14 29.28 -18.99 45.56
C LEU A 14 28.95 -17.81 44.62
N THR A 15 29.98 -17.13 44.11
CA THR A 15 29.81 -16.10 43.07
C THR A 15 30.74 -16.44 41.91
N ALA A 16 30.17 -16.53 40.71
CA ALA A 16 30.89 -16.74 39.46
C ALA A 16 30.51 -15.63 38.48
N VAL A 17 31.52 -14.97 37.91
CA VAL A 17 31.35 -13.88 36.93
C VAL A 17 32.20 -14.21 35.71
N GLY A 18 31.56 -14.48 34.57
CA GLY A 18 32.24 -14.96 33.35
C GLY A 18 33.13 -16.18 33.53
N ALA A 19 32.83 -17.02 34.54
CA ALA A 19 33.66 -18.18 34.87
C ALA A 19 33.19 -19.44 34.13
N ASN A 20 34.11 -20.25 33.63
CA ASN A 20 33.80 -21.55 33.04
C ASN A 20 34.24 -22.67 34.01
N ILE A 21 33.31 -23.50 34.48
CA ILE A 21 33.51 -24.59 35.43
C ILE A 21 33.01 -25.90 34.80
N ASN A 22 33.91 -26.86 34.59
CA ASN A 22 33.60 -28.19 34.08
C ASN A 22 33.96 -29.24 35.11
N ALA A 23 33.05 -30.18 35.38
CA ALA A 23 33.27 -31.31 36.29
C ALA A 23 32.52 -32.58 35.80
N SER A 24 32.76 -33.74 36.42
CA SER A 24 31.91 -34.91 36.18
C SER A 24 30.54 -34.73 36.82
N THR A 25 30.51 -34.24 38.06
CA THR A 25 29.30 -33.85 38.80
C THR A 25 29.61 -32.59 39.61
N ILE A 26 28.59 -31.79 39.94
CA ILE A 26 28.74 -30.58 40.75
C ILE A 26 27.76 -30.64 41.92
N ASP A 27 28.24 -30.50 43.16
CA ASP A 27 27.41 -30.38 44.35
C ASP A 27 27.87 -29.16 45.18
N VAL A 28 27.01 -28.15 45.27
CA VAL A 28 27.30 -26.89 45.97
C VAL A 28 26.26 -26.63 47.04
N GLN A 29 26.72 -26.34 48.25
CA GLN A 29 25.92 -25.81 49.35
C GLN A 29 26.45 -24.43 49.74
N ALA A 30 25.57 -23.42 49.73
CA ALA A 30 25.92 -22.04 50.06
C ALA A 30 24.80 -21.29 50.79
N GLN A 31 25.07 -20.08 51.31
CA GLN A 31 23.99 -19.16 51.67
C GLN A 31 23.33 -18.59 50.41
N ASN A 32 24.13 -18.09 49.47
CA ASN A 32 23.66 -17.63 48.16
C ASN A 32 24.54 -18.21 47.05
N ILE A 33 23.95 -18.42 45.87
CA ILE A 33 24.64 -18.80 44.65
C ILE A 33 24.33 -17.73 43.59
N ASN A 34 25.36 -17.09 43.04
CA ASN A 34 25.22 -16.05 42.03
C ASN A 34 26.10 -16.36 40.83
N LEU A 35 25.49 -16.53 39.66
CA LEU A 35 26.16 -16.70 38.38
C LEU A 35 25.81 -15.49 37.52
N SER A 36 26.79 -14.74 37.04
CA SER A 36 26.58 -13.60 36.15
C SER A 36 27.56 -13.58 34.98
N ALA A 37 27.25 -12.78 33.97
CA ALA A 37 28.18 -12.49 32.89
C ALA A 37 29.21 -11.43 33.28
N ALA A 38 30.40 -11.52 32.70
CA ALA A 38 31.36 -10.44 32.68
C ALA A 38 31.10 -9.57 31.44
N THR A 39 31.02 -8.25 31.61
CA THR A 39 30.87 -7.30 30.51
C THR A 39 32.24 -6.93 29.92
N ASP A 40 32.39 -7.07 28.61
CA ASP A 40 33.50 -6.58 27.81
C ASP A 40 33.00 -5.38 27.01
N SER A 41 33.57 -4.20 27.23
CA SER A 41 33.11 -2.95 26.59
C SER A 41 34.19 -2.40 25.66
N LEU A 42 33.82 -2.08 24.42
CA LEU A 42 34.65 -1.42 23.44
C LEU A 42 34.13 0.00 23.17
N GLN A 43 34.97 1.00 23.41
CA GLN A 43 34.68 2.37 23.00
C GLN A 43 35.66 2.82 21.91
N VAL A 44 35.14 3.24 20.77
CA VAL A 44 35.93 3.76 19.65
C VAL A 44 35.46 5.16 19.32
N SER A 45 36.33 6.14 19.47
CA SER A 45 36.09 7.50 19.00
C SER A 45 37.08 7.88 17.91
N GLY A 46 36.62 8.63 16.93
CA GLY A 46 37.43 9.13 15.83
C GLY A 46 36.92 10.47 15.36
N GLU A 47 37.82 11.45 15.26
CA GLU A 47 37.51 12.74 14.66
C GLU A 47 38.46 13.00 13.49
N SER A 48 37.90 13.48 12.38
CA SER A 48 38.66 13.95 11.24
C SER A 48 38.17 15.33 10.85
N SER A 49 39.05 16.31 10.93
CA SER A 49 38.74 17.71 10.62
C SER A 49 39.69 18.26 9.55
N SER A 50 39.12 19.02 8.63
CA SER A 50 39.80 19.77 7.59
C SER A 50 39.09 21.11 7.39
N LYS A 51 39.68 22.01 6.60
CA LYS A 51 39.08 23.34 6.32
C LYS A 51 37.66 23.28 5.72
N ARG A 52 37.25 22.14 5.16
CA ARG A 52 35.97 21.98 4.44
C ARG A 52 35.15 20.78 4.90
N HIS A 53 35.69 19.91 5.75
CA HIS A 53 34.99 18.70 6.18
C HIS A 53 35.34 18.43 7.63
N THR A 54 34.33 18.19 8.45
CA THR A 54 34.45 17.66 9.81
C THR A 54 33.63 16.39 9.87
N SER A 55 34.19 15.31 10.40
CA SER A 55 33.49 14.07 10.65
C SER A 55 33.89 13.56 12.03
N SER A 56 32.91 13.09 12.81
CA SER A 56 33.15 12.36 14.05
C SER A 56 32.40 11.03 14.02
N VAL A 57 33.00 10.03 14.64
CA VAL A 57 32.36 8.76 14.95
C VAL A 57 32.61 8.45 16.41
N GLU A 58 31.57 8.05 17.11
CA GLU A 58 31.62 7.50 18.46
C GLU A 58 30.86 6.18 18.43
N LEU A 59 31.53 5.09 18.76
CA LEU A 59 30.96 3.75 18.87
C LEU A 59 31.17 3.28 20.30
N TYR A 60 30.13 2.75 20.91
CA TYR A 60 30.16 2.04 22.18
C TYR A 60 29.52 0.68 21.95
N ASP A 61 30.19 -0.39 22.34
CA ASP A 61 29.73 -1.75 22.12
C ASP A 61 30.04 -2.59 23.35
N GLU A 62 29.05 -3.33 23.85
CA GLU A 62 29.23 -4.27 24.94
C GLU A 62 29.02 -5.70 24.48
N THR A 63 29.77 -6.62 25.06
CA THR A 63 29.56 -8.05 24.91
C THR A 63 29.59 -8.73 26.27
N LEU A 64 28.62 -9.59 26.55
CA LEU A 64 28.51 -10.35 27.77
C LEU A 64 29.15 -11.73 27.62
N ARG A 65 30.01 -12.08 28.57
CA ARG A 65 30.58 -13.42 28.71
C ARG A 65 29.99 -14.08 29.95
N GLY A 66 28.95 -14.88 29.74
CA GLY A 66 28.26 -15.63 30.79
C GLY A 66 29.13 -16.59 31.58
N SER A 67 28.78 -16.84 32.84
CA SER A 67 29.34 -17.98 33.57
C SER A 67 28.76 -19.28 33.03
N GLN A 68 29.58 -20.33 32.96
CA GLN A 68 29.20 -21.66 32.47
C GLN A 68 29.51 -22.71 33.53
N LEU A 69 28.51 -23.45 33.97
CA LEU A 69 28.65 -24.63 34.84
C LEU A 69 28.24 -25.87 34.05
N ASN A 70 29.20 -26.72 33.71
CA ASN A 70 28.98 -27.89 32.89
C ASN A 70 29.33 -29.18 33.64
N ALA A 71 28.48 -30.19 33.52
CA ALA A 71 28.73 -31.53 34.04
C ALA A 71 28.25 -32.63 33.10
N THR A 72 28.81 -33.84 33.23
CA THR A 72 28.35 -35.03 32.46
C THR A 72 27.40 -35.91 33.26
N GLY A 73 27.39 -35.76 34.58
CA GLY A 73 26.35 -36.25 35.49
C GLY A 73 25.77 -35.09 36.29
N ASP A 74 25.09 -35.38 37.40
CA ASP A 74 24.21 -34.42 38.07
C ASP A 74 24.89 -33.12 38.53
N ILE A 75 24.11 -32.03 38.50
CA ILE A 75 24.42 -30.74 39.12
C ILE A 75 23.39 -30.48 40.23
N ASN A 76 23.85 -30.35 41.47
CA ASN A 76 23.03 -30.02 42.64
C ASN A 76 23.50 -28.69 43.25
N LEU A 77 22.67 -27.65 43.16
CA LEU A 77 22.93 -26.33 43.72
C LEU A 77 21.92 -26.05 44.84
N GLN A 78 22.41 -25.91 46.07
CA GLN A 78 21.60 -25.70 47.27
C GLN A 78 22.00 -24.38 47.95
N ALA A 79 21.06 -23.45 48.07
CA ALA A 79 21.23 -22.17 48.75
C ALA A 79 20.30 -22.06 49.96
N ALA A 80 20.81 -21.58 51.09
CA ALA A 80 19.96 -21.29 52.26
C ALA A 80 19.06 -20.06 52.02
N LYS A 81 19.46 -19.15 51.14
CA LYS A 81 18.71 -17.98 50.67
C LYS A 81 18.49 -18.12 49.17
N ASP A 82 19.22 -17.38 48.33
CA ASP A 82 18.83 -17.20 46.93
C ASP A 82 19.82 -17.85 45.95
N ILE A 83 19.28 -18.27 44.80
CA ILE A 83 20.04 -18.67 43.61
C ILE A 83 19.72 -17.66 42.50
N ASN A 84 20.71 -16.89 42.06
CA ASN A 84 20.57 -15.94 40.97
C ASN A 84 21.48 -16.35 39.80
N ILE A 85 20.91 -16.47 38.61
CA ILE A 85 21.59 -16.81 37.37
C ILE A 85 21.20 -15.73 36.35
N SER A 86 22.17 -14.94 35.89
CA SER A 86 21.95 -13.83 34.96
C SER A 86 22.93 -13.95 33.79
N ALA A 87 22.40 -13.92 32.56
CA ALA A 87 23.17 -14.10 31.32
C ALA A 87 24.19 -15.26 31.38
N SER A 88 23.83 -16.36 32.04
CA SER A 88 24.75 -17.46 32.37
C SER A 88 24.13 -18.82 32.05
N ALA A 89 24.97 -19.83 31.83
CA ALA A 89 24.56 -21.17 31.44
C ALA A 89 24.90 -22.24 32.50
N VAL A 90 23.96 -23.15 32.76
CA VAL A 90 24.16 -24.37 33.55
C VAL A 90 23.71 -25.55 32.71
N GLN A 91 24.63 -26.47 32.40
CA GLN A 91 24.39 -27.58 31.49
C GLN A 91 24.84 -28.92 32.09
N THR A 92 23.99 -29.95 31.96
CA THR A 92 24.36 -31.31 32.34
C THR A 92 23.64 -32.38 31.50
N ASP A 93 24.27 -33.53 31.25
CA ASP A 93 23.55 -34.68 30.67
C ASP A 93 22.69 -35.42 31.72
N GLY A 94 22.96 -35.18 33.01
CA GLY A 94 22.26 -35.77 34.15
C GLY A 94 21.12 -34.88 34.68
N ALA A 95 20.78 -35.04 35.95
CA ALA A 95 19.77 -34.21 36.61
C ALA A 95 20.35 -32.86 37.08
N LEU A 96 19.60 -31.78 36.88
CA LEU A 96 19.87 -30.46 37.45
C LEU A 96 18.87 -30.19 38.58
N LYS A 97 19.39 -29.98 39.79
CA LYS A 97 18.60 -29.58 40.96
C LYS A 97 19.03 -28.20 41.46
N LEU A 98 18.08 -27.26 41.50
CA LEU A 98 18.23 -25.95 42.12
C LEU A 98 17.30 -25.87 43.34
N ALA A 99 17.85 -25.70 44.54
CA ALA A 99 17.06 -25.61 45.75
C ALA A 99 17.46 -24.39 46.58
N ALA A 100 16.55 -23.44 46.74
CA ALA A 100 16.73 -22.20 47.49
C ALA A 100 15.78 -22.13 48.69
N GLY A 101 16.28 -21.67 49.84
CA GLY A 101 15.41 -21.33 50.97
C GLY A 101 14.62 -20.04 50.74
N GLY A 102 15.19 -19.12 49.96
CA GLY A 102 14.61 -17.92 49.35
C GLY A 102 14.35 -18.14 47.86
N ASP A 103 14.70 -17.20 47.00
CA ASP A 103 14.24 -17.16 45.60
C ASP A 103 15.21 -17.86 44.62
N VAL A 104 14.67 -18.36 43.50
CA VAL A 104 15.45 -18.80 42.34
C VAL A 104 15.14 -17.88 41.16
N ASN A 105 16.12 -17.09 40.73
CA ASN A 105 15.97 -16.12 39.66
C ASN A 105 16.88 -16.48 38.49
N LEU A 106 16.28 -16.69 37.32
CA LEU A 106 16.94 -16.74 36.02
C LEU A 106 16.58 -15.48 35.27
N THR A 107 17.54 -14.61 35.05
CA THR A 107 17.30 -13.30 34.43
C THR A 107 18.25 -13.05 33.28
N THR A 108 18.02 -11.94 32.60
CA THR A 108 18.90 -11.39 31.60
C THR A 108 19.97 -10.49 32.23
N GLN A 109 20.94 -10.09 31.42
CA GLN A 109 21.80 -8.94 31.63
C GLN A 109 21.85 -8.15 30.32
N THR A 110 21.86 -6.83 30.40
CA THR A 110 21.77 -5.94 29.25
C THR A 110 23.14 -5.75 28.57
N GLU A 111 23.17 -5.84 27.25
CA GLU A 111 24.23 -5.33 26.37
C GLU A 111 23.80 -3.98 25.80
N GLN A 112 24.71 -3.01 25.77
CA GLN A 112 24.48 -1.71 25.15
C GLN A 112 25.35 -1.53 23.89
N HIS A 113 24.72 -1.08 22.81
CA HIS A 113 25.37 -0.78 21.53
C HIS A 113 24.93 0.60 21.05
N ASP A 114 25.85 1.57 21.06
CA ASP A 114 25.61 2.93 20.60
C ASP A 114 26.52 3.27 19.43
N GLU A 115 25.95 3.89 18.41
CA GLU A 115 26.67 4.44 17.28
C GLU A 115 26.21 5.88 17.08
N GLN A 116 27.17 6.82 17.06
CA GLN A 116 26.92 8.19 16.64
C GLN A 116 27.92 8.57 15.54
N ARG A 117 27.39 9.02 14.40
CA ARG A 117 28.18 9.54 13.28
C ARG A 117 27.69 10.93 12.93
N ASN A 118 28.60 11.90 13.01
CA ASN A 118 28.33 13.26 12.56
C ASN A 118 29.22 13.57 11.37
N HIS A 119 28.66 14.20 10.35
CA HIS A 119 29.41 14.69 9.21
C HIS A 119 28.95 16.11 8.85
N THR A 120 29.89 17.02 8.68
CA THR A 120 29.65 18.36 8.13
C THR A 120 30.63 18.62 6.99
N GLY A 121 30.10 18.82 5.78
CA GLY A 121 30.87 19.16 4.59
C GLY A 121 30.51 20.53 4.06
N ILE A 122 31.51 21.32 3.66
CA ILE A 122 31.37 22.66 3.08
C ILE A 122 32.04 22.67 1.71
N SER A 123 31.25 22.66 0.64
CA SER A 123 31.74 22.91 -0.71
C SER A 123 31.58 24.38 -1.08
N LYS A 124 32.67 25.06 -1.41
CA LYS A 124 32.68 26.44 -1.91
C LYS A 124 33.07 26.47 -3.38
N SER A 125 32.30 27.18 -4.19
CA SER A 125 32.65 27.62 -5.54
C SER A 125 32.89 29.14 -5.55
N LEU A 126 33.27 29.72 -6.70
CA LEU A 126 33.59 31.14 -6.86
C LEU A 126 32.51 32.09 -6.31
N ALA A 127 31.23 31.70 -6.36
CA ALA A 127 30.10 32.54 -5.93
C ALA A 127 29.04 31.80 -5.09
N SER A 128 29.27 30.55 -4.68
CA SER A 128 28.30 29.75 -3.94
C SER A 128 28.93 28.88 -2.85
N SER A 129 28.17 28.61 -1.80
CA SER A 129 28.54 27.73 -0.69
C SER A 129 27.41 26.73 -0.45
N THR A 130 27.75 25.45 -0.34
CA THR A 130 26.84 24.40 0.11
C THR A 130 27.42 23.79 1.37
N THR A 131 26.68 23.84 2.47
CA THR A 131 26.96 23.13 3.71
C THR A 131 26.00 21.96 3.80
N THR A 132 26.53 20.74 3.93
CA THR A 132 25.75 19.52 4.17
C THR A 132 26.11 19.03 5.57
N ARG A 133 25.12 18.83 6.44
CA ARG A 133 25.25 18.24 7.76
C ARG A 133 24.43 16.96 7.80
N THR A 134 25.04 15.85 8.18
CA THR A 134 24.34 14.60 8.51
C THR A 134 24.68 14.19 9.93
N GLU A 135 23.68 13.72 10.66
CA GLU A 135 23.83 13.17 12.00
C GLU A 135 23.04 11.88 12.04
N ASP A 136 23.72 10.77 12.29
CA ASP A 136 23.14 9.46 12.42
C ASP A 136 23.45 8.98 13.84
N SER A 137 22.42 8.59 14.59
CA SER A 137 22.59 8.01 15.92
C SER A 137 21.71 6.79 16.09
N ILE A 138 22.28 5.70 16.59
CA ILE A 138 21.60 4.46 16.94
C ILE A 138 22.00 4.15 18.39
N ASN A 139 21.03 3.86 19.24
CA ASN A 139 21.25 3.35 20.59
C ASN A 139 20.40 2.09 20.74
N GLN A 140 21.03 0.98 21.08
CA GLN A 140 20.40 -0.32 21.22
C GLN A 140 20.73 -0.91 22.58
N THR A 141 19.74 -1.48 23.24
CA THR A 141 19.90 -2.28 24.45
C THR A 141 19.36 -3.67 24.18
N LEU A 142 20.19 -4.70 24.26
CA LEU A 142 19.82 -6.09 24.04
C LEU A 142 19.84 -6.86 25.36
N GLU A 143 18.88 -7.76 25.56
CA GLU A 143 18.78 -8.53 26.80
C GLU A 143 19.30 -9.97 26.59
N VAL A 144 20.41 -10.33 27.23
CA VAL A 144 21.02 -11.67 27.10
C VAL A 144 20.54 -12.57 28.23
N GLY A 145 19.76 -13.59 27.88
CA GLY A 145 19.16 -14.55 28.81
C GLY A 145 20.09 -15.59 29.42
N SER A 146 19.62 -16.17 30.52
CA SER A 146 20.23 -17.36 31.13
C SER A 146 19.75 -18.64 30.45
N MET A 147 20.55 -19.71 30.55
CA MET A 147 20.23 -21.01 29.97
C MET A 147 20.43 -22.13 30.99
N LEU A 148 19.38 -22.93 31.24
CA LEU A 148 19.49 -24.22 31.91
C LEU A 148 19.21 -25.33 30.90
N SER A 149 20.08 -26.33 30.84
CA SER A 149 19.94 -27.49 29.97
C SER A 149 20.30 -28.76 30.76
N ALA A 150 19.37 -29.70 30.88
CA ALA A 150 19.61 -30.92 31.65
C ALA A 150 18.87 -32.16 31.11
N GLY A 151 19.26 -33.36 31.53
CA GLY A 151 18.45 -34.57 31.31
C GLY A 151 17.09 -34.50 32.03
N SER A 152 17.04 -33.87 33.20
CA SER A 152 15.82 -33.51 33.94
C SER A 152 16.09 -32.31 34.85
N ILE A 153 15.09 -31.46 35.11
CA ILE A 153 15.25 -30.25 35.92
C ILE A 153 14.27 -30.26 37.10
N ASP A 154 14.78 -30.02 38.32
CA ASP A 154 13.98 -29.78 39.52
C ASP A 154 14.42 -28.46 40.18
N VAL A 155 13.52 -27.48 40.23
CA VAL A 155 13.74 -26.18 40.85
C VAL A 155 12.77 -26.00 42.00
N SER A 156 13.29 -25.64 43.17
CA SER A 156 12.50 -25.34 44.35
C SER A 156 12.96 -24.06 45.02
N GLY A 157 12.01 -23.22 45.44
CA GLY A 157 12.28 -21.92 46.03
C GLY A 157 11.08 -21.34 46.77
N LYS A 158 11.27 -20.14 47.33
CA LYS A 158 10.20 -19.29 47.82
C LYS A 158 9.44 -18.72 46.63
N ASN A 159 10.12 -17.97 45.77
CA ASN A 159 9.65 -17.59 44.43
C ASN A 159 10.58 -18.15 43.35
N ILE A 160 10.05 -18.37 42.15
CA ILE A 160 10.82 -18.75 40.96
C ILE A 160 10.52 -17.75 39.85
N ALA A 161 11.55 -17.10 39.31
CA ALA A 161 11.41 -16.19 38.18
C ALA A 161 12.31 -16.64 37.01
N VAL A 162 11.74 -16.77 35.81
CA VAL A 162 12.46 -17.02 34.55
C VAL A 162 12.11 -15.88 33.59
N MET A 163 13.04 -14.94 33.39
CA MET A 163 12.84 -13.72 32.60
C MET A 163 13.78 -13.73 31.39
N GLY A 164 13.22 -13.63 30.17
CA GLY A 164 13.95 -13.69 28.90
C GLY A 164 14.97 -14.83 28.81
N SER A 165 14.68 -15.98 29.44
CA SER A 165 15.64 -17.06 29.69
C SER A 165 15.11 -18.42 29.23
N ASN A 166 16.02 -19.37 29.00
CA ASN A 166 15.70 -20.69 28.49
C ASN A 166 15.94 -21.78 29.54
N VAL A 167 14.94 -22.65 29.75
CA VAL A 167 14.99 -23.80 30.66
C VAL A 167 14.54 -25.03 29.88
N VAL A 168 15.47 -25.89 29.49
CA VAL A 168 15.20 -27.02 28.59
C VAL A 168 15.65 -28.33 29.22
N ALA A 169 14.81 -29.35 29.15
CA ALA A 169 15.16 -30.69 29.59
C ALA A 169 14.77 -31.79 28.60
N ASP A 170 15.52 -32.89 28.59
CA ASP A 170 15.14 -34.08 27.81
C ASP A 170 13.89 -34.74 28.39
N ASN A 171 13.82 -34.87 29.71
CA ASN A 171 12.70 -35.45 30.46
C ASN A 171 12.02 -34.36 31.29
N ASP A 172 11.49 -34.70 32.46
CA ASP A 172 10.61 -33.82 33.22
C ASP A 172 11.29 -32.54 33.72
N ILE A 173 10.54 -31.45 33.66
CA ILE A 173 10.83 -30.18 34.35
C ILE A 173 9.83 -30.03 35.50
N ASN A 174 10.32 -29.79 36.71
CA ASN A 174 9.50 -29.52 37.89
C ASN A 174 9.91 -28.19 38.52
N LEU A 175 9.01 -27.20 38.53
CA LEU A 175 9.19 -25.92 39.22
C LEU A 175 8.22 -25.85 40.41
N ARG A 176 8.75 -25.72 41.64
CA ARG A 176 7.96 -25.68 42.87
C ARG A 176 8.30 -24.45 43.71
N ALA A 177 7.39 -23.48 43.73
CA ALA A 177 7.51 -22.29 44.56
C ALA A 177 6.56 -22.38 45.76
N LYS A 178 7.02 -21.89 46.92
CA LYS A 178 6.14 -21.72 48.09
C LYS A 178 5.16 -20.57 47.91
N GLU A 179 5.56 -19.55 47.15
CA GLU A 179 4.75 -18.39 46.80
C GLU A 179 4.54 -18.39 45.28
N ASN A 180 5.31 -17.60 44.52
CA ASN A 180 4.99 -17.34 43.11
C ASN A 180 5.94 -18.02 42.11
N ILE A 181 5.40 -18.34 40.93
CA ILE A 181 6.19 -18.69 39.74
C ILE A 181 5.89 -17.65 38.65
N THR A 182 6.92 -17.02 38.10
CA THR A 182 6.80 -16.09 36.97
C THR A 182 7.69 -16.53 35.83
N ILE A 183 7.10 -16.83 34.66
CA ILE A 183 7.79 -17.04 33.39
C ILE A 183 7.46 -15.84 32.52
N GLY A 184 8.42 -14.94 32.31
CA GLY A 184 8.17 -13.61 31.76
C GLY A 184 9.19 -13.19 30.73
N THR A 185 9.03 -11.96 30.27
CA THR A 185 9.87 -11.36 29.24
C THR A 185 10.95 -10.46 29.81
N ALA A 186 11.99 -10.22 29.01
CA ALA A 186 12.94 -9.13 29.24
C ALA A 186 12.80 -8.09 28.11
N GLN A 187 12.79 -6.81 28.46
CA GLN A 187 12.54 -5.74 27.50
C GLN A 187 13.86 -5.24 26.90
N GLN A 188 13.93 -5.20 25.57
CA GLN A 188 15.01 -4.60 24.80
C GLN A 188 14.50 -3.37 24.05
N SER A 189 15.40 -2.46 23.67
CA SER A 189 15.03 -1.19 23.05
C SER A 189 16.02 -0.77 21.97
N GLU A 190 15.49 -0.07 20.97
CA GLU A 190 16.29 0.53 19.91
C GLU A 190 15.77 1.95 19.67
N SER A 191 16.68 2.91 19.56
CA SER A 191 16.38 4.28 19.18
C SER A 191 17.32 4.74 18.10
N GLU A 192 16.76 5.12 16.97
CA GLU A 192 17.48 5.62 15.81
C GLU A 192 17.06 7.08 15.51
N SER A 193 18.01 7.86 15.01
CA SER A 193 17.77 9.21 14.54
C SER A 193 18.69 9.51 13.38
N HIS A 194 18.08 9.92 12.27
CA HIS A 194 18.75 10.32 11.04
C HIS A 194 18.39 11.76 10.71
N LEU A 195 19.39 12.64 10.70
CA LEU A 195 19.26 14.02 10.29
C LEU A 195 20.05 14.23 9.00
N TYR A 196 19.39 14.83 8.01
CA TYR A 196 20.02 15.35 6.81
C TYR A 196 19.66 16.82 6.63
N GLU A 197 20.66 17.69 6.65
CA GLU A 197 20.48 19.13 6.47
C GLU A 197 21.42 19.68 5.38
N GLN A 198 20.84 20.31 4.36
CA GLN A 198 21.59 20.97 3.30
C GLN A 198 21.25 22.46 3.24
N LYS A 199 22.26 23.31 3.45
CA LYS A 199 22.19 24.76 3.33
C LYS A 199 23.01 25.22 2.14
N LYS A 200 22.34 25.74 1.13
CA LYS A 200 22.95 26.42 -0.03
C LYS A 200 22.85 27.91 0.16
N SER A 201 23.89 28.65 -0.22
CA SER A 201 23.91 30.11 -0.19
C SER A 201 24.77 30.69 -1.30
N GLY A 202 24.44 31.90 -1.76
CA GLY A 202 25.12 32.58 -2.87
C GLY A 202 24.42 32.33 -4.21
N LEU A 203 25.20 32.28 -5.30
CA LEU A 203 24.70 32.10 -6.66
C LEU A 203 24.38 30.63 -6.95
N MET A 204 23.09 30.31 -7.02
CA MET A 204 22.53 29.00 -7.30
C MET A 204 21.96 28.95 -8.72
N SER A 205 22.02 27.80 -9.38
CA SER A 205 21.28 27.57 -10.63
C SER A 205 19.84 27.16 -10.29
N THR A 206 18.87 27.63 -11.05
CA THR A 206 17.45 27.26 -10.91
C THR A 206 17.11 25.91 -11.55
N GLY A 207 18.10 25.14 -12.01
CA GLY A 207 17.86 23.92 -12.81
C GLY A 207 17.60 24.19 -14.30
N GLY A 208 17.88 25.42 -14.79
CA GLY A 208 17.75 25.84 -16.20
C GLY A 208 18.61 27.08 -16.50
N ILE A 209 18.23 27.91 -17.49
CA ILE A 209 18.95 29.16 -17.87
C ILE A 209 18.60 30.34 -16.93
N GLY A 210 18.63 30.10 -15.61
CA GLY A 210 18.36 31.10 -14.57
C GLY A 210 19.29 30.95 -13.37
N VAL A 211 19.58 32.07 -12.70
CA VAL A 211 20.43 32.13 -11.52
C VAL A 211 19.71 32.78 -10.35
N THR A 212 19.76 32.15 -9.18
CA THR A 212 19.24 32.70 -7.92
C THR A 212 20.39 33.07 -7.02
N VAL A 213 20.48 34.33 -6.59
CA VAL A 213 21.36 34.74 -5.49
C VAL A 213 20.55 34.73 -4.21
N GLY A 214 20.82 33.79 -3.32
CA GLY A 214 20.00 33.61 -2.12
C GLY A 214 20.51 32.55 -1.18
N SER A 215 19.60 32.03 -0.36
CA SER A 215 19.79 30.92 0.56
C SER A 215 18.68 29.90 0.37
N ASN A 216 19.02 28.62 0.50
CA ASN A 216 18.07 27.52 0.48
C ASN A 216 18.49 26.49 1.54
N SER A 217 17.57 26.10 2.41
CA SER A 217 17.79 25.13 3.48
C SER A 217 16.75 24.03 3.38
N THR A 218 17.20 22.79 3.27
CA THR A 218 16.37 21.58 3.36
C THR A 218 16.85 20.77 4.55
N LYS A 219 15.96 20.44 5.49
CA LYS A 219 16.24 19.61 6.65
C LYS A 219 15.23 18.46 6.68
N VAL A 220 15.72 17.23 6.74
CA VAL A 220 14.95 16.01 6.96
C VAL A 220 15.42 15.43 8.28
N THR A 221 14.48 14.99 9.11
CA THR A 221 14.75 14.34 10.39
C THR A 221 13.80 13.16 10.51
N ASP A 222 14.37 11.98 10.62
CA ASP A 222 13.65 10.72 10.84
C ASP A 222 14.11 10.15 12.17
N THR A 223 13.18 9.86 13.06
CA THR A 223 13.48 9.35 14.40
C THR A 223 12.60 8.16 14.68
N GLY A 224 13.22 7.02 14.98
CA GLY A 224 12.56 5.77 15.32
C GLY A 224 12.86 5.40 16.77
N LYS A 225 11.87 4.82 17.45
CA LYS A 225 12.05 4.16 18.73
C LYS A 225 11.22 2.90 18.75
N SER A 226 11.83 1.76 19.06
CA SER A 226 11.14 0.50 19.27
C SER A 226 11.49 -0.07 20.64
N THR A 227 10.51 -0.70 21.28
CA THR A 227 10.69 -1.54 22.46
C THR A 227 10.07 -2.89 22.16
N SER A 228 10.82 -3.95 22.42
CA SER A 228 10.35 -5.32 22.23
C SER A 228 10.66 -6.19 23.42
N ASN A 229 9.94 -7.29 23.55
CA ASN A 229 10.07 -8.24 24.64
C ASN A 229 10.69 -9.54 24.15
N VAL A 230 11.74 -9.99 24.82
CA VAL A 230 12.35 -11.31 24.65
C VAL A 230 11.67 -12.26 25.63
N GLY A 231 10.89 -13.21 25.12
CA GLY A 231 10.19 -14.21 25.92
C GLY A 231 11.11 -15.26 26.54
N SER A 232 10.62 -15.91 27.60
CA SER A 232 11.28 -17.10 28.15
C SER A 232 10.77 -18.37 27.49
N THR A 233 11.59 -19.43 27.50
CA THR A 233 11.20 -20.76 27.03
C THR A 233 11.38 -21.78 28.15
N VAL A 234 10.32 -22.52 28.50
CA VAL A 234 10.40 -23.66 29.43
C VAL A 234 9.93 -24.93 28.73
N GLY A 235 10.85 -25.83 28.37
CA GLY A 235 10.58 -26.90 27.42
C GLY A 235 11.07 -28.28 27.85
N SER A 236 10.20 -29.28 27.87
CA SER A 236 10.56 -30.71 27.99
C SER A 236 10.39 -31.43 26.65
N ILE A 237 11.42 -32.14 26.19
CA ILE A 237 11.41 -32.80 24.87
C ILE A 237 10.58 -34.10 24.88
N LEU A 238 10.75 -34.96 25.89
CA LEU A 238 10.12 -36.28 25.99
C LEU A 238 9.29 -36.47 27.28
N GLY A 239 9.31 -35.47 28.16
CA GLY A 239 8.70 -35.50 29.48
C GLY A 239 7.60 -34.48 29.66
N ASN A 240 7.30 -34.23 30.93
CA ASN A 240 6.28 -33.30 31.38
C ASN A 240 6.88 -31.96 31.81
N VAL A 241 6.07 -30.90 31.81
CA VAL A 241 6.37 -29.66 32.52
C VAL A 241 5.37 -29.50 33.66
N ASN A 242 5.85 -29.53 34.90
CA ASN A 242 5.04 -29.37 36.11
C ASN A 242 5.43 -28.07 36.83
N MET A 243 4.48 -27.16 37.00
CA MET A 243 4.67 -25.93 37.76
C MET A 243 3.65 -25.83 38.89
N THR A 244 4.13 -25.67 40.11
CA THR A 244 3.28 -25.55 41.30
C THR A 244 3.72 -24.34 42.11
N ALA A 245 2.87 -23.31 42.10
CA ALA A 245 2.97 -22.12 42.93
C ALA A 245 2.05 -22.27 44.15
N GLY A 246 2.49 -21.80 45.32
CA GLY A 246 1.62 -21.73 46.50
C GLY A 246 0.69 -20.51 46.48
N GLU A 247 1.04 -19.49 45.68
CA GLU A 247 0.26 -18.27 45.42
C GLU A 247 0.06 -18.14 43.89
N ASP A 248 0.60 -17.14 43.21
CA ASP A 248 0.31 -16.88 41.79
C ASP A 248 1.30 -17.58 40.84
N LEU A 249 0.76 -18.13 39.74
CA LEU A 249 1.54 -18.59 38.58
C LEU A 249 1.26 -17.67 37.40
N THR A 250 2.29 -16.99 36.89
CA THR A 250 2.19 -16.09 35.73
C THR A 250 3.11 -16.54 34.61
N ILE A 251 2.57 -16.66 33.39
CA ILE A 251 3.32 -16.83 32.14
C ILE A 251 2.99 -15.63 31.25
N GLN A 252 3.99 -14.85 30.82
CA GLN A 252 3.78 -13.64 30.04
C GLN A 252 4.72 -13.59 28.84
N GLY A 253 4.16 -13.42 27.63
CA GLY A 253 4.88 -13.37 26.35
C GLY A 253 5.92 -14.48 26.18
N SER A 254 5.65 -15.68 26.72
CA SER A 254 6.63 -16.75 26.88
C SER A 254 6.09 -18.09 26.39
N GLU A 255 6.99 -19.05 26.14
CA GLU A 255 6.67 -20.37 25.62
C GLU A 255 6.86 -21.45 26.69
N VAL A 256 5.88 -22.34 26.82
CA VAL A 256 5.97 -23.57 27.62
C VAL A 256 5.62 -24.77 26.74
N LEU A 257 6.55 -25.71 26.64
CA LEU A 257 6.44 -26.87 25.76
C LEU A 257 6.66 -28.17 26.54
N ALA A 258 5.81 -29.17 26.33
CA ALA A 258 6.05 -30.52 26.84
C ALA A 258 5.79 -31.57 25.76
N GLY A 259 6.72 -32.51 25.58
CA GLY A 259 6.50 -33.70 24.75
C GLY A 259 5.37 -34.59 25.26
N LYS A 260 4.99 -34.47 26.53
CA LYS A 260 3.85 -35.14 27.16
C LYS A 260 2.89 -34.11 27.76
N ASP A 261 2.76 -34.08 29.09
CA ASP A 261 1.75 -33.29 29.79
C ASP A 261 2.32 -31.96 30.31
N ILE A 262 1.49 -30.92 30.29
CA ILE A 262 1.74 -29.67 31.02
C ILE A 262 0.76 -29.60 32.19
N ASN A 263 1.27 -29.44 33.41
CA ASN A 263 0.48 -29.29 34.63
C ASN A 263 0.85 -27.99 35.35
N LEU A 264 -0.08 -27.04 35.37
CA LEU A 264 0.08 -25.73 36.03
C LEU A 264 -0.88 -25.64 37.21
N SER A 265 -0.37 -25.25 38.37
CA SER A 265 -1.21 -25.03 39.56
C SER A 265 -0.73 -23.84 40.37
N GLY A 266 -1.69 -23.03 40.81
CA GLY A 266 -1.51 -21.89 41.71
C GLY A 266 -2.84 -21.57 42.41
N LYS A 267 -2.85 -20.57 43.28
CA LYS A 267 -4.10 -19.93 43.74
C LYS A 267 -4.77 -19.16 42.63
N ASN A 268 -3.96 -18.48 41.81
CA ASN A 268 -4.36 -17.90 40.53
C ASN A 268 -3.37 -18.34 39.45
N VAL A 269 -3.85 -18.43 38.20
CA VAL A 269 -3.01 -18.69 37.04
C VAL A 269 -3.27 -17.66 35.96
N SER A 270 -2.23 -16.94 35.53
CA SER A 270 -2.30 -15.92 34.48
C SER A 270 -1.40 -16.27 33.30
N ILE A 271 -1.94 -16.30 32.09
CA ILE A 271 -1.24 -16.55 30.83
C ILE A 271 -1.48 -15.35 29.91
N LEU A 272 -0.51 -14.46 29.81
CA LEU A 272 -0.70 -13.11 29.29
C LEU A 272 0.15 -12.89 28.03
N ALA A 273 -0.31 -12.01 27.15
CA ALA A 273 0.52 -11.46 26.09
C ALA A 273 1.50 -10.41 26.63
N ALA A 274 2.63 -10.23 25.94
CA ALA A 274 3.55 -9.11 26.16
C ALA A 274 3.35 -8.04 25.08
N GLU A 275 3.50 -6.77 25.44
CA GLU A 275 3.27 -5.63 24.54
C GLU A 275 4.60 -5.06 24.01
N ASN A 276 4.74 -5.00 22.69
CA ASN A 276 5.83 -4.34 21.99
C ASN A 276 5.34 -2.99 21.46
N GLN A 277 6.20 -1.97 21.46
CA GLN A 277 5.84 -0.64 20.98
C GLN A 277 6.83 -0.15 19.92
N SER A 278 6.33 0.58 18.94
CA SER A 278 7.14 1.27 17.93
C SER A 278 6.59 2.68 17.73
N SER A 279 7.48 3.64 17.54
CA SER A 279 7.15 5.03 17.27
C SER A 279 8.13 5.60 16.27
N GLN A 280 7.61 6.21 15.21
CA GLN A 280 8.41 6.88 14.20
C GLN A 280 7.92 8.32 14.00
N THR A 281 8.84 9.27 13.96
CA THR A 281 8.55 10.67 13.62
C THR A 281 9.39 11.08 12.43
N TYR A 282 8.71 11.41 11.34
CA TYR A 282 9.32 11.89 10.11
C TYR A 282 9.00 13.38 9.92
N SER A 283 10.03 14.22 9.76
CA SER A 283 9.88 15.67 9.62
C SER A 283 10.70 16.22 8.47
N VAL A 284 10.08 17.08 7.67
CA VAL A 284 10.70 17.78 6.54
C VAL A 284 10.48 19.27 6.67
N GLU A 285 11.56 20.04 6.75
CA GLU A 285 11.55 21.51 6.72
C GLU A 285 12.28 22.03 5.47
N GLN A 286 11.66 22.98 4.78
CA GLN A 286 12.27 23.69 3.65
C GLN A 286 12.14 25.20 3.83
N LYS A 287 13.24 25.94 3.64
CA LYS A 287 13.30 27.40 3.72
C LYS A 287 14.10 27.93 2.54
N SER A 288 13.50 28.74 1.68
CA SER A 288 14.20 29.40 0.58
C SER A 288 14.02 30.90 0.68
N SER A 289 15.06 31.67 0.34
CA SER A 289 14.96 33.12 0.17
C SER A 289 16.04 33.62 -0.78
N GLY A 290 15.68 34.44 -1.76
CA GLY A 290 16.68 34.96 -2.70
C GLY A 290 16.12 35.78 -3.85
N LEU A 291 17.03 36.47 -4.53
CA LEU A 291 16.81 37.17 -5.79
C LEU A 291 17.06 36.19 -6.95
N THR A 292 16.01 35.80 -7.64
CA THR A 292 16.06 34.93 -8.82
C THR A 292 16.04 35.76 -10.08
N LEU A 293 17.04 35.61 -10.94
CA LEU A 293 17.12 36.18 -12.29
C LEU A 293 17.00 35.03 -13.30
N ALA A 294 15.85 34.93 -13.97
CA ALA A 294 15.57 33.86 -14.92
C ALA A 294 15.27 34.44 -16.32
N LEU A 295 15.67 33.71 -17.37
CA LEU A 295 15.23 33.96 -18.74
C LEU A 295 13.78 33.46 -18.88
N SER A 296 12.83 34.38 -18.84
CA SER A 296 11.40 34.13 -19.06
C SER A 296 11.09 34.23 -20.56
N GLY A 297 10.84 33.11 -21.25
CA GLY A 297 10.60 33.11 -22.69
C GLY A 297 9.93 31.84 -23.17
N ALA A 298 9.04 31.93 -24.17
CA ALA A 298 8.12 30.87 -24.62
C ALA A 298 8.79 29.59 -25.15
N VAL A 299 10.12 29.53 -25.26
CA VAL A 299 10.85 28.32 -25.69
C VAL A 299 11.88 27.83 -24.65
N GLY A 300 12.09 28.56 -23.54
CA GLY A 300 12.93 28.11 -22.43
C GLY A 300 12.24 27.17 -21.44
N SER A 301 10.92 27.31 -21.26
CA SER A 301 10.14 26.49 -20.32
C SER A 301 9.80 25.11 -20.87
N ALA A 302 9.61 24.98 -22.18
CA ALA A 302 9.09 23.74 -22.77
C ALA A 302 10.12 22.60 -22.85
N ALA A 303 11.41 22.91 -23.03
CA ALA A 303 12.48 21.91 -22.93
C ALA A 303 12.72 21.44 -21.49
N ASN A 304 12.49 22.31 -20.50
CA ASN A 304 12.72 21.99 -19.09
C ASN A 304 11.57 21.17 -18.48
N THR A 305 10.32 21.50 -18.81
CA THR A 305 9.15 20.72 -18.38
C THR A 305 9.15 19.33 -19.02
N ALA A 306 9.50 19.18 -20.30
CA ALA A 306 9.57 17.86 -20.94
C ALA A 306 10.64 16.95 -20.31
N VAL A 307 11.81 17.49 -19.97
CA VAL A 307 12.91 16.69 -19.36
C VAL A 307 12.66 16.40 -17.88
N THR A 308 12.07 17.34 -17.13
CA THR A 308 11.79 17.15 -15.70
C THR A 308 10.60 16.21 -15.50
N THR A 309 9.49 16.41 -16.22
CA THR A 309 8.32 15.51 -16.19
C THR A 309 8.65 14.11 -16.73
N ALA A 310 9.54 13.98 -17.72
CA ALA A 310 10.03 12.67 -18.18
C ALA A 310 10.98 11.99 -17.18
N LYS A 311 11.60 12.76 -16.28
CA LYS A 311 12.40 12.22 -15.17
C LYS A 311 11.49 11.75 -14.04
N ASP A 312 10.49 12.55 -13.68
CA ASP A 312 9.48 12.19 -12.68
C ASP A 312 8.68 10.93 -13.11
N ALA A 313 8.31 10.83 -14.40
CA ALA A 313 7.66 9.63 -14.96
C ALA A 313 8.54 8.36 -14.93
N ARG A 314 9.86 8.48 -14.77
CA ARG A 314 10.78 7.34 -14.62
C ARG A 314 10.95 6.89 -13.18
N ASP A 315 10.67 7.76 -12.22
CA ASP A 315 10.81 7.50 -10.79
C ASP A 315 9.45 7.13 -10.14
N GLU A 316 8.32 7.23 -10.87
CA GLU A 316 6.97 6.83 -10.47
C GLU A 316 6.75 5.30 -10.50
N SER A 317 6.24 4.72 -9.40
CA SER A 317 6.07 3.26 -9.25
C SER A 317 4.75 2.71 -9.84
N ASN A 318 3.72 3.55 -9.99
CA ASN A 318 2.44 3.17 -10.58
C ASN A 318 2.51 3.27 -12.12
N GLY A 319 2.46 2.14 -12.81
CA GLY A 319 2.61 2.06 -14.27
C GLY A 319 1.56 2.86 -15.08
N ARG A 320 0.37 3.09 -14.53
CA ARG A 320 -0.69 3.88 -15.17
C ARG A 320 -0.44 5.38 -15.01
N LEU A 321 -0.05 5.81 -13.81
CA LEU A 321 0.34 7.20 -13.55
C LEU A 321 1.62 7.58 -14.31
N ALA A 322 2.60 6.68 -14.38
CA ALA A 322 3.81 6.85 -15.19
C ALA A 322 3.49 6.99 -16.69
N ALA A 323 2.51 6.21 -17.21
CA ALA A 323 2.05 6.34 -18.59
C ALA A 323 1.34 7.68 -18.85
N LEU A 324 0.49 8.14 -17.94
CA LEU A 324 -0.18 9.44 -18.02
C LEU A 324 0.81 10.61 -17.93
N GLN A 325 1.78 10.56 -17.02
CA GLN A 325 2.87 11.53 -16.92
C GLN A 325 3.76 11.51 -18.18
N GLY A 326 4.02 10.34 -18.76
CA GLY A 326 4.73 10.17 -20.03
C GLY A 326 4.00 10.77 -21.23
N VAL A 327 2.67 10.61 -21.29
CA VAL A 327 1.80 11.25 -22.29
C VAL A 327 1.79 12.77 -22.10
N LYS A 328 1.68 13.27 -20.86
CA LYS A 328 1.79 14.70 -20.53
C LYS A 328 3.14 15.29 -20.96
N ALA A 329 4.23 14.55 -20.78
CA ALA A 329 5.57 14.94 -21.24
C ALA A 329 5.67 14.99 -22.78
N ALA A 330 5.07 14.03 -23.49
CA ALA A 330 5.03 14.00 -24.96
C ALA A 330 4.18 15.14 -25.54
N LEU A 331 3.02 15.44 -24.94
CA LEU A 331 2.13 16.54 -25.33
C LEU A 331 2.78 17.91 -25.08
N SER A 332 3.44 18.08 -23.94
CA SER A 332 4.19 19.30 -23.62
C SER A 332 5.35 19.53 -24.60
N GLY A 333 5.99 18.45 -25.08
CA GLY A 333 7.01 18.51 -26.14
C GLY A 333 6.47 18.92 -27.51
N ALA A 334 5.24 18.55 -27.86
CA ALA A 334 4.56 18.95 -29.10
C ALA A 334 4.06 20.42 -29.05
N GLN A 335 3.52 20.85 -27.91
CA GLN A 335 3.10 22.25 -27.68
C GLN A 335 4.27 23.24 -27.83
N ALA A 336 5.49 22.84 -27.45
CA ALA A 336 6.72 23.63 -27.60
C ALA A 336 7.03 24.03 -29.04
N VAL A 337 6.88 23.07 -29.97
CA VAL A 337 7.20 23.23 -31.39
C VAL A 337 6.11 24.03 -32.10
N GLN A 338 4.85 23.81 -31.75
CA GLN A 338 3.70 24.53 -32.33
C GLN A 338 3.63 25.98 -31.87
N ALA A 339 3.92 26.28 -30.60
CA ALA A 339 3.97 27.66 -30.11
C ALA A 339 5.05 28.50 -30.83
N GLY A 340 6.21 27.90 -31.13
CA GLY A 340 7.26 28.55 -31.93
C GLY A 340 6.86 28.80 -33.39
N GLN A 341 6.07 27.91 -34.00
CA GLN A 341 5.55 28.06 -35.35
C GLN A 341 4.41 29.07 -35.45
N LEU A 342 3.56 29.18 -34.42
CA LEU A 342 2.46 30.16 -34.34
C LEU A 342 2.99 31.60 -34.25
N VAL A 343 4.05 31.84 -33.46
CA VAL A 343 4.72 33.16 -33.35
C VAL A 343 5.33 33.58 -34.69
N GLN A 344 5.90 32.61 -35.43
CA GLN A 344 6.49 32.85 -36.75
C GLN A 344 5.42 33.11 -37.81
N ALA A 345 4.27 32.41 -37.74
CA ALA A 345 3.12 32.62 -38.63
C ALA A 345 2.39 33.97 -38.37
N GLN A 346 2.45 34.51 -37.14
CA GLN A 346 1.91 35.82 -36.79
C GLN A 346 2.89 37.00 -37.11
N GLY A 347 4.02 36.72 -37.76
CA GLY A 347 4.98 37.73 -38.24
C GLY A 347 5.91 38.30 -37.17
N GLY A 348 6.23 37.54 -36.11
CA GLY A 348 7.22 37.91 -35.09
C GLY A 348 8.61 37.28 -35.33
N ASP A 349 9.68 38.01 -35.01
CA ASP A 349 11.06 37.52 -35.08
C ASP A 349 11.37 36.55 -33.92
N ALA A 350 12.07 35.44 -34.19
CA ALA A 350 12.37 34.40 -33.19
C ALA A 350 13.28 34.90 -32.05
N ALA A 351 13.95 36.05 -32.23
CA ALA A 351 14.72 36.72 -31.19
C ALA A 351 13.87 37.50 -30.16
N SER A 352 12.57 37.71 -30.42
CA SER A 352 11.63 38.38 -29.49
C SER A 352 11.11 37.45 -28.36
N MET A 353 11.70 36.26 -28.23
CA MET A 353 11.28 35.23 -27.28
C MET A 353 12.07 35.21 -25.97
N PHE A 354 12.92 36.20 -25.71
CA PHE A 354 13.70 36.31 -24.47
C PHE A 354 13.15 37.47 -23.61
N GLY A 355 12.50 37.12 -22.50
CA GLY A 355 12.26 38.03 -21.39
C GLY A 355 13.22 37.74 -20.24
N VAL A 356 13.48 38.72 -19.40
CA VAL A 356 14.27 38.58 -18.18
C VAL A 356 13.37 38.92 -17.02
N SER A 357 13.18 37.96 -16.10
CA SER A 357 12.44 38.16 -14.87
C SER A 357 13.38 38.14 -13.67
N ALA A 358 13.30 39.17 -12.83
CA ALA A 358 14.00 39.28 -11.56
C ALA A 358 12.98 39.24 -10.41
N SER A 359 13.01 38.23 -9.53
CA SER A 359 12.08 38.10 -8.41
C SER A 359 12.78 37.88 -7.08
N LEU A 360 12.42 38.67 -6.07
CA LEU A 360 12.84 38.46 -4.69
C LEU A 360 11.71 37.76 -3.93
N GLY A 361 12.00 36.61 -3.33
CA GLY A 361 10.98 35.86 -2.57
C GLY A 361 11.54 35.17 -1.35
N SER A 362 10.64 34.83 -0.43
CA SER A 362 10.89 33.91 0.68
C SER A 362 9.76 32.88 0.76
N GLN A 363 10.12 31.62 1.02
CA GLN A 363 9.18 30.52 1.18
C GLN A 363 9.62 29.63 2.34
N LYS A 364 8.65 29.16 3.12
CA LYS A 364 8.82 28.18 4.19
C LYS A 364 7.78 27.07 4.05
N SER A 365 8.23 25.84 4.14
CA SER A 365 7.37 24.64 4.24
C SER A 365 7.84 23.77 5.40
N SER A 366 6.90 23.17 6.12
CA SER A 366 7.14 22.23 7.21
C SER A 366 6.09 21.13 7.16
N SER A 367 6.52 19.88 7.22
CA SER A 367 5.68 18.69 7.29
C SER A 367 6.20 17.80 8.41
N GLN A 368 5.31 17.24 9.21
CA GLN A 368 5.64 16.30 10.26
C GLN A 368 4.57 15.21 10.31
N GLN A 369 5.01 13.95 10.37
CA GLN A 369 4.18 12.78 10.55
C GLN A 369 4.72 12.00 11.74
N HIS A 370 3.82 11.60 12.63
CA HIS A 370 4.10 10.77 13.79
C HIS A 370 3.25 9.51 13.69
N GLN A 371 3.89 8.35 13.80
CA GLN A 371 3.24 7.05 13.77
C GLN A 371 3.61 6.29 15.04
N GLN A 372 2.63 5.75 15.73
CA GLN A 372 2.81 4.92 16.91
C GLN A 372 2.07 3.59 16.70
N GLN A 373 2.69 2.49 17.14
CA GLN A 373 2.11 1.17 17.05
C GLN A 373 2.37 0.41 18.36
N THR A 374 1.34 -0.25 18.88
CA THR A 374 1.47 -1.26 19.94
C THR A 374 1.07 -2.60 19.36
N SER A 375 1.92 -3.60 19.48
CA SER A 375 1.66 -4.96 19.01
C SER A 375 1.85 -5.96 20.14
N VAL A 376 0.95 -6.93 20.25
CA VAL A 376 0.97 -7.93 21.31
C VAL A 376 1.62 -9.22 20.83
N THR A 377 2.40 -9.86 21.70
CA THR A 377 3.01 -11.19 21.48
C THR A 377 2.48 -12.13 22.56
N GLY A 378 1.63 -13.07 22.16
CA GLY A 378 0.97 -14.01 23.06
C GLY A 378 1.93 -14.99 23.74
N SER A 379 1.55 -15.50 24.91
CA SER A 379 2.18 -16.70 25.46
C SER A 379 1.70 -17.95 24.70
N THR A 380 2.54 -18.97 24.63
CA THR A 380 2.21 -20.24 23.96
C THR A 380 2.45 -21.42 24.88
N LEU A 381 1.44 -22.25 25.08
CA LEU A 381 1.52 -23.50 25.85
C LEU A 381 1.21 -24.65 24.90
N THR A 382 2.16 -25.57 24.71
CA THR A 382 1.99 -26.73 23.81
C THR A 382 2.30 -28.03 24.54
N ALA A 383 1.28 -28.87 24.74
CA ALA A 383 1.40 -30.20 25.31
C ALA A 383 1.23 -31.28 24.22
N GLY A 384 2.14 -32.25 24.16
CA GLY A 384 1.99 -33.41 23.27
C GLY A 384 0.80 -34.30 23.65
N ASN A 385 0.51 -34.39 24.95
CA ASN A 385 -0.64 -35.10 25.51
C ASN A 385 -1.59 -34.08 26.15
N ASN A 386 -1.70 -34.03 27.48
CA ASN A 386 -2.73 -33.26 28.16
C ASN A 386 -2.21 -31.93 28.70
N LEU A 387 -3.08 -30.92 28.70
CA LEU A 387 -2.85 -29.62 29.34
C LEU A 387 -3.81 -29.47 30.52
N THR A 388 -3.28 -29.35 31.73
CA THR A 388 -4.08 -29.09 32.95
C THR A 388 -3.65 -27.78 33.60
N ILE A 389 -4.60 -26.87 33.80
CA ILE A 389 -4.41 -25.61 34.52
C ILE A 389 -5.42 -25.58 35.66
N ASN A 390 -4.92 -25.45 36.89
CA ASN A 390 -5.75 -25.48 38.10
C ASN A 390 -5.49 -24.25 38.97
N ALA A 391 -6.48 -23.36 39.06
CA ALA A 391 -6.50 -22.25 40.02
C ALA A 391 -7.29 -22.67 41.26
N THR A 392 -6.56 -23.03 42.30
CA THR A 392 -7.09 -23.68 43.51
C THR A 392 -7.88 -22.74 44.44
N GLY A 393 -7.64 -21.43 44.31
CA GLY A 393 -8.16 -20.43 45.24
C GLY A 393 -7.65 -20.62 46.68
N ASP A 394 -8.18 -19.81 47.60
CA ASP A 394 -7.91 -19.91 49.04
C ASP A 394 -9.16 -20.23 49.86
N GLY A 395 -10.19 -20.78 49.22
CA GLY A 395 -11.45 -21.14 49.85
C GLY A 395 -12.08 -19.95 50.56
N HIS A 396 -12.46 -18.90 49.80
CA HIS A 396 -13.38 -17.78 50.11
C HIS A 396 -12.81 -16.33 50.01
N SER A 397 -11.61 -16.04 49.50
CA SER A 397 -11.24 -14.64 49.19
C SER A 397 -11.84 -14.17 47.85
N ALA A 398 -12.20 -12.88 47.79
CA ALA A 398 -12.87 -12.29 46.63
C ALA A 398 -12.00 -12.21 45.36
N ASN A 399 -10.68 -12.37 45.48
CA ASN A 399 -9.67 -12.16 44.43
C ASN A 399 -8.72 -13.36 44.27
N SER A 400 -9.14 -14.57 44.67
CA SER A 400 -8.38 -15.81 44.47
C SER A 400 -9.23 -16.85 43.73
N GLY A 401 -8.57 -17.75 42.99
CA GLY A 401 -9.20 -18.85 42.26
C GLY A 401 -9.38 -18.60 40.78
N ASP A 402 -8.70 -17.61 40.20
CA ASP A 402 -8.92 -17.22 38.80
C ASP A 402 -7.91 -17.86 37.85
N ILE A 403 -8.39 -18.23 36.66
CA ILE A 403 -7.57 -18.48 35.48
C ILE A 403 -7.81 -17.34 34.49
N VAL A 404 -6.75 -16.63 34.12
CA VAL A 404 -6.79 -15.57 33.11
C VAL A 404 -5.88 -15.95 31.95
N VAL A 405 -6.41 -15.94 30.74
CA VAL A 405 -5.65 -16.12 29.50
C VAL A 405 -5.94 -14.93 28.60
N GLN A 406 -4.90 -14.21 28.17
CA GLN A 406 -5.04 -13.00 27.36
C GLN A 406 -4.16 -13.06 26.12
N GLY A 407 -4.76 -12.91 24.93
CA GLY A 407 -4.09 -12.93 23.61
C GLY A 407 -3.09 -14.07 23.43
N SER A 408 -3.36 -15.24 24.02
CA SER A 408 -2.41 -16.34 24.15
C SER A 408 -2.97 -17.63 23.54
N GLN A 409 -2.08 -18.56 23.19
CA GLN A 409 -2.42 -19.82 22.54
C GLN A 409 -2.11 -21.01 23.45
N LEU A 410 -3.12 -21.84 23.68
CA LEU A 410 -3.05 -23.07 24.46
C LEU A 410 -3.36 -24.23 23.52
N LYS A 411 -2.47 -25.21 23.44
CA LYS A 411 -2.61 -26.37 22.55
C LYS A 411 -2.26 -27.66 23.24
N ALA A 412 -3.11 -28.68 23.09
CA ALA A 412 -2.88 -30.02 23.59
C ALA A 412 -3.22 -31.07 22.53
N GLY A 413 -2.38 -32.10 22.38
CA GLY A 413 -2.69 -33.24 21.51
C GLY A 413 -3.78 -34.17 22.06
N GLY A 414 -3.93 -34.20 23.39
CA GLY A 414 -4.94 -34.94 24.14
C GLY A 414 -5.98 -34.01 24.77
N ASP A 415 -6.27 -34.21 26.06
CA ASP A 415 -7.29 -33.45 26.77
C ASP A 415 -6.75 -32.13 27.33
N THR A 416 -7.60 -31.10 27.38
CA THR A 416 -7.31 -29.82 28.03
C THR A 416 -8.31 -29.58 29.16
N THR A 417 -7.83 -29.27 30.36
CA THR A 417 -8.66 -28.94 31.52
C THR A 417 -8.25 -27.59 32.08
N LEU A 418 -9.18 -26.63 32.11
CA LEU A 418 -9.06 -25.37 32.83
C LEU A 418 -10.01 -25.42 34.03
N ASP A 419 -9.47 -25.52 35.23
CA ASP A 419 -10.24 -25.68 36.47
C ASP A 419 -10.00 -24.46 37.38
N ALA A 420 -10.94 -23.52 37.37
CA ALA A 420 -10.89 -22.31 38.17
C ALA A 420 -11.81 -22.42 39.38
N ALA A 421 -11.27 -22.29 40.59
CA ALA A 421 -12.08 -22.26 41.81
C ALA A 421 -13.05 -21.07 41.85
N ARG A 422 -12.79 -20.01 41.06
CA ARG A 422 -13.65 -18.83 40.95
C ARG A 422 -13.97 -18.48 39.50
N ASP A 423 -13.13 -17.68 38.84
CA ASP A 423 -13.45 -17.17 37.49
C ASP A 423 -12.49 -17.73 36.43
N LEU A 424 -13.02 -18.03 35.24
CA LEU A 424 -12.24 -18.36 34.04
C LEU A 424 -12.42 -17.26 33.00
N LEU A 425 -11.33 -16.56 32.66
CA LEU A 425 -11.32 -15.43 31.74
C LEU A 425 -10.41 -15.72 30.54
N LEU A 426 -10.99 -15.87 29.35
CA LEU A 426 -10.27 -15.98 28.08
C LEU A 426 -10.50 -14.69 27.29
N LEU A 427 -9.47 -13.87 27.12
CA LEU A 427 -9.57 -12.49 26.65
C LEU A 427 -8.71 -12.27 25.39
N GLY A 428 -9.20 -11.50 24.43
CA GLY A 428 -8.40 -10.97 23.34
C GLY A 428 -7.41 -9.92 23.84
N ALA A 429 -6.36 -9.68 23.08
CA ALA A 429 -5.37 -8.63 23.34
C ALA A 429 -5.38 -7.61 22.20
N ALA A 430 -5.43 -6.32 22.55
CA ALA A 430 -5.53 -5.24 21.56
C ALA A 430 -4.16 -4.85 20.99
N ASN A 431 -4.04 -4.85 19.66
CA ASN A 431 -3.01 -4.16 18.91
C ASN A 431 -3.54 -2.77 18.54
N THR A 432 -2.73 -1.73 18.63
CA THR A 432 -3.14 -0.36 18.30
C THR A 432 -2.21 0.27 17.28
N GLN A 433 -2.77 1.08 16.38
CA GLN A 433 -2.04 1.89 15.43
C GLN A 433 -2.55 3.32 15.47
N LYS A 434 -1.65 4.29 15.57
CA LYS A 434 -1.97 5.71 15.59
C LYS A 434 -1.11 6.46 14.60
N THR A 435 -1.72 7.36 13.85
CA THR A 435 -1.06 8.26 12.90
C THR A 435 -1.53 9.68 13.12
N ASP A 436 -0.61 10.59 13.38
CA ASP A 436 -0.88 12.03 13.48
C ASP A 436 0.04 12.77 12.52
N GLY A 437 -0.51 13.66 11.68
CA GLY A 437 0.29 14.42 10.73
C GLY A 437 -0.16 15.86 10.59
N SER A 438 0.80 16.75 10.34
CA SER A 438 0.56 18.18 10.18
C SER A 438 1.50 18.79 9.15
N ASN A 439 0.92 19.55 8.22
CA ASN A 439 1.65 20.23 7.15
C ASN A 439 1.32 21.72 7.14
N SER A 440 2.33 22.57 6.97
CA SER A 440 2.15 24.02 6.81
C SER A 440 3.13 24.60 5.80
N SER A 441 2.64 25.49 4.95
CA SER A 441 3.47 26.21 3.99
C SER A 441 3.05 27.68 3.91
N SER A 442 4.03 28.58 3.84
CA SER A 442 3.79 30.00 3.59
C SER A 442 4.91 30.60 2.75
N GLY A 443 4.56 31.52 1.87
CA GLY A 443 5.54 32.16 1.00
C GLY A 443 5.02 33.41 0.34
N GLY A 444 5.95 34.27 -0.02
CA GLY A 444 5.68 35.52 -0.72
C GLY A 444 6.85 35.90 -1.61
N SER A 445 6.56 36.36 -2.82
CA SER A 445 7.57 36.85 -3.74
C SER A 445 7.09 38.09 -4.48
N VAL A 446 7.98 39.06 -4.66
CA VAL A 446 7.75 40.25 -5.48
C VAL A 446 8.82 40.27 -6.56
N GLY A 447 8.42 40.38 -7.82
CA GLY A 447 9.34 40.40 -8.95
C GLY A 447 8.97 41.43 -10.00
N VAL A 448 9.97 41.77 -10.81
CA VAL A 448 9.85 42.62 -11.98
C VAL A 448 10.28 41.79 -13.19
N SER A 449 9.50 41.81 -14.26
CA SER A 449 9.86 41.14 -15.51
C SER A 449 9.82 42.12 -16.67
N LEU A 450 10.78 41.95 -17.59
CA LEU A 450 10.90 42.72 -18.81
C LEU A 450 10.72 41.77 -19.99
N GLY A 451 9.62 41.93 -20.73
CA GLY A 451 9.35 41.17 -21.95
C GLY A 451 9.67 41.99 -23.20
N LEU A 452 10.49 41.45 -24.11
CA LEU A 452 10.85 42.09 -25.39
C LEU A 452 10.01 41.52 -26.54
N GLY A 453 8.70 41.81 -26.54
CA GLY A 453 7.77 41.42 -27.60
C GLY A 453 7.71 42.44 -28.75
N GLY A 454 7.47 41.96 -29.97
CA GLY A 454 7.47 42.74 -31.23
C GLY A 454 6.35 43.77 -31.42
N SER A 455 5.66 44.20 -30.35
CA SER A 455 4.65 45.26 -30.37
C SER A 455 4.77 46.26 -29.19
N GLY A 456 5.93 46.26 -28.52
CA GLY A 456 6.26 47.20 -27.45
C GLY A 456 6.74 46.46 -26.21
N GLY A 457 7.99 46.69 -25.82
CA GLY A 457 8.55 46.11 -24.60
C GLY A 457 7.84 46.63 -23.35
N GLY A 458 7.40 45.73 -22.47
CA GLY A 458 6.66 46.06 -21.25
C GLY A 458 7.41 45.65 -19.99
N LEU A 459 7.49 46.57 -19.02
CA LEU A 459 7.89 46.29 -17.64
C LEU A 459 6.65 45.87 -16.84
N SER A 460 6.67 44.69 -16.21
CA SER A 460 5.59 44.24 -15.34
C SER A 460 6.09 43.94 -13.93
N ILE A 461 5.31 44.30 -12.91
CA ILE A 461 5.56 43.97 -11.50
C ILE A 461 4.58 42.87 -11.12
N PHE A 462 5.07 41.76 -10.58
CA PHE A 462 4.23 40.67 -10.06
C PHE A 462 4.50 40.45 -8.57
N ALA A 463 3.44 40.20 -7.82
CA ALA A 463 3.47 39.80 -6.42
C ALA A 463 2.67 38.52 -6.25
N ASN A 464 3.25 37.50 -5.62
CA ASN A 464 2.58 36.23 -5.32
C ASN A 464 2.63 35.98 -3.81
N ALA A 465 1.54 35.50 -3.24
CA ALA A 465 1.45 35.03 -1.86
C ALA A 465 0.74 33.67 -1.82
N ASN A 466 1.26 32.74 -1.03
CA ASN A 466 0.65 31.43 -0.82
C ASN A 466 0.65 31.00 0.65
N LYS A 467 -0.41 30.30 1.05
CA LYS A 467 -0.57 29.68 2.36
C LYS A 467 -1.27 28.33 2.22
N GLY A 468 -0.73 27.31 2.86
CA GLY A 468 -1.29 25.97 2.91
C GLY A 468 -1.23 25.39 4.31
N GLN A 469 -2.26 24.65 4.70
CA GLN A 469 -2.35 23.93 5.98
C GLN A 469 -3.03 22.58 5.76
N GLY A 470 -2.57 21.55 6.46
CA GLY A 470 -3.20 20.24 6.47
C GLY A 470 -3.00 19.51 7.79
N SER A 471 -3.95 18.65 8.12
CA SER A 471 -3.92 17.74 9.26
C SER A 471 -4.41 16.36 8.84
N GLU A 472 -3.81 15.33 9.42
CA GLU A 472 -4.29 13.94 9.33
C GLU A 472 -4.27 13.32 10.73
N HIS A 473 -5.24 12.45 10.97
CA HIS A 473 -5.37 11.68 12.19
C HIS A 473 -5.95 10.32 11.81
N GLY A 474 -5.35 9.25 12.32
CA GLY A 474 -5.88 7.90 12.20
C GLY A 474 -5.61 7.09 13.43
N ASP A 475 -6.59 6.31 13.85
CA ASP A 475 -6.57 5.46 15.03
C ASP A 475 -7.19 4.10 14.66
N GLY A 476 -6.44 3.02 14.83
CA GLY A 476 -6.88 1.65 14.56
C GLY A 476 -6.62 0.73 15.75
N THR A 477 -7.54 -0.21 15.98
CA THR A 477 -7.45 -1.27 17.01
C THR A 477 -7.78 -2.61 16.38
N PHE A 478 -6.89 -3.59 16.54
CA PHE A 478 -7.07 -4.95 16.02
C PHE A 478 -6.88 -5.96 17.15
N TRP A 479 -7.72 -6.98 17.24
CA TRP A 479 -7.64 -7.95 18.31
C TRP A 479 -6.78 -9.16 17.94
N THR A 480 -6.02 -9.65 18.92
CA THR A 480 -5.37 -10.96 18.89
C THR A 480 -6.12 -11.86 19.86
N GLU A 481 -6.77 -12.89 19.33
CA GLU A 481 -7.70 -13.74 20.05
C GLU A 481 -6.95 -14.71 20.97
N THR A 482 -7.54 -15.02 22.12
CA THR A 482 -7.10 -16.17 22.90
C THR A 482 -7.61 -17.45 22.24
N THR A 483 -6.72 -18.44 22.05
CA THR A 483 -7.10 -19.72 21.43
C THR A 483 -6.79 -20.88 22.37
N VAL A 484 -7.75 -21.79 22.52
CA VAL A 484 -7.59 -23.08 23.22
C VAL A 484 -7.94 -24.19 22.22
N ASP A 485 -6.94 -25.00 21.86
CA ASP A 485 -7.02 -26.06 20.85
C ASP A 485 -6.69 -27.41 21.49
N SER A 486 -7.73 -28.19 21.79
CA SER A 486 -7.62 -29.52 22.41
C SER A 486 -7.86 -30.62 21.36
N GLY A 487 -6.94 -31.57 21.23
CA GLY A 487 -7.12 -32.72 20.33
C GLY A 487 -8.19 -33.71 20.81
N GLY A 488 -8.47 -33.75 22.11
CA GLY A 488 -9.46 -34.61 22.76
C GLY A 488 -10.60 -33.82 23.40
N THR A 489 -10.81 -34.03 24.70
CA THR A 489 -11.83 -33.31 25.48
C THR A 489 -11.29 -31.97 25.95
N LEU A 490 -12.04 -30.90 25.72
CA LEU A 490 -11.84 -29.61 26.39
C LEU A 490 -12.81 -29.50 27.57
N SER A 491 -12.30 -29.38 28.79
CA SER A 491 -13.10 -29.16 30.01
C SER A 491 -12.83 -27.77 30.57
N LEU A 492 -13.86 -26.94 30.64
CA LEU A 492 -13.83 -25.60 31.23
C LEU A 492 -14.69 -25.58 32.50
N ASN A 493 -14.06 -25.46 33.65
CA ASN A 493 -14.76 -25.44 34.94
C ASN A 493 -14.48 -24.12 35.65
N SER A 494 -15.53 -23.46 36.14
CA SER A 494 -15.42 -22.26 36.97
C SER A 494 -16.38 -22.32 38.14
N GLY A 495 -15.90 -22.10 39.36
CA GLY A 495 -16.74 -22.05 40.57
C GLY A 495 -17.75 -20.89 40.56
N ARG A 496 -17.53 -19.86 39.76
CA ARG A 496 -18.41 -18.70 39.60
C ARG A 496 -18.67 -18.37 38.14
N ASP A 497 -17.80 -17.61 37.47
CA ASP A 497 -18.08 -17.12 36.11
C ASP A 497 -17.07 -17.63 35.09
N THR A 498 -17.52 -17.86 33.86
CA THR A 498 -16.64 -18.06 32.69
C THR A 498 -16.92 -16.97 31.66
N SER A 499 -15.89 -16.29 31.18
CA SER A 499 -16.01 -15.27 30.11
C SER A 499 -15.00 -15.53 29.00
N LEU A 500 -15.49 -15.64 27.78
CA LEU A 500 -14.70 -15.63 26.55
C LEU A 500 -15.01 -14.32 25.83
N ILE A 501 -14.02 -13.45 25.71
CA ILE A 501 -14.16 -12.15 25.06
C ILE A 501 -13.03 -12.03 24.05
N GLY A 502 -13.30 -12.16 22.75
CA GLY A 502 -12.23 -12.31 21.75
C GLY A 502 -11.45 -13.60 21.94
N ALA A 503 -12.16 -14.72 22.10
CA ALA A 503 -11.54 -16.02 22.36
C ALA A 503 -12.24 -17.18 21.64
N GLN A 504 -11.45 -18.17 21.22
CA GLN A 504 -11.92 -19.39 20.57
C GLN A 504 -11.48 -20.61 21.38
N ALA A 505 -12.43 -21.41 21.83
CA ALA A 505 -12.19 -22.58 22.67
C ALA A 505 -12.69 -23.83 21.95
N SER A 506 -11.79 -24.77 21.64
CA SER A 506 -12.07 -25.89 20.75
C SER A 506 -11.57 -27.25 21.29
N GLY A 507 -12.34 -28.31 20.99
CA GLY A 507 -12.02 -29.69 21.32
C GLY A 507 -12.89 -30.68 20.54
N ASP A 508 -12.51 -31.95 20.42
CA ASP A 508 -13.40 -32.96 19.80
C ASP A 508 -14.70 -33.13 20.63
N THR A 509 -14.56 -33.14 21.95
CA THR A 509 -15.67 -33.00 22.90
C THR A 509 -15.44 -31.75 23.74
N VAL A 510 -16.48 -30.94 23.97
CA VAL A 510 -16.37 -29.78 24.88
C VAL A 510 -17.31 -29.95 26.06
N LYS A 511 -16.78 -29.81 27.27
CA LYS A 511 -17.52 -29.80 28.53
C LYS A 511 -17.31 -28.48 29.23
N VAL A 512 -18.40 -27.84 29.65
CA VAL A 512 -18.34 -26.56 30.35
C VAL A 512 -19.23 -26.62 31.58
N ASP A 513 -18.66 -26.40 32.76
CA ASP A 513 -19.38 -26.36 34.04
C ASP A 513 -19.11 -25.01 34.74
N VAL A 514 -20.15 -24.18 34.80
CA VAL A 514 -20.06 -22.79 35.27
C VAL A 514 -21.02 -22.60 36.45
N GLY A 515 -20.47 -22.26 37.61
CA GLY A 515 -21.25 -22.10 38.83
C GLY A 515 -22.34 -21.01 38.77
N ARG A 516 -22.13 -19.96 37.96
CA ARG A 516 -23.01 -18.81 37.83
C ARG A 516 -23.21 -18.38 36.37
N ASP A 517 -22.34 -17.54 35.80
CA ASP A 517 -22.59 -16.90 34.50
C ASP A 517 -21.56 -17.29 33.43
N LEU A 518 -22.04 -17.60 32.22
CA LEU A 518 -21.23 -17.81 31.02
C LEU A 518 -21.43 -16.64 30.04
N LEU A 519 -20.37 -15.92 29.72
CA LEU A 519 -20.36 -14.84 28.72
C LEU A 519 -19.49 -15.22 27.53
N LEU A 520 -20.05 -15.20 26.32
CA LEU A 520 -19.31 -15.25 25.06
C LEU A 520 -19.53 -13.94 24.30
N GLN A 521 -18.45 -13.20 24.00
CA GLN A 521 -18.54 -11.92 23.31
C GLN A 521 -17.44 -11.73 22.28
N SER A 522 -17.83 -11.53 21.03
CA SER A 522 -16.91 -11.15 19.96
C SER A 522 -16.46 -9.69 20.08
N GLN A 523 -15.27 -9.39 19.56
CA GLN A 523 -14.71 -8.05 19.53
C GLN A 523 -14.58 -7.56 18.09
N GLN A 524 -14.84 -6.27 17.86
CA GLN A 524 -14.68 -5.67 16.55
C GLN A 524 -13.27 -5.08 16.42
N ASP A 525 -12.64 -5.37 15.29
CA ASP A 525 -11.52 -4.58 14.81
C ASP A 525 -12.05 -3.24 14.33
N SER A 526 -11.34 -2.16 14.63
CA SER A 526 -11.70 -0.80 14.24
C SER A 526 -10.57 -0.06 13.53
N ASP A 527 -10.91 0.77 12.55
CA ASP A 527 -9.97 1.65 11.86
C ASP A 527 -10.67 2.97 11.48
N TYR A 528 -10.19 4.06 12.06
CA TYR A 528 -10.68 5.40 11.86
C TYR A 528 -9.62 6.26 11.18
N TYR A 529 -10.01 7.02 10.17
CA TYR A 529 -9.11 7.95 9.47
C TYR A 529 -9.82 9.25 9.09
N ASP A 530 -9.22 10.39 9.44
CA ASP A 530 -9.67 11.73 9.05
C ASP A 530 -8.50 12.57 8.55
N SER A 531 -8.69 13.21 7.40
CA SER A 531 -7.70 14.11 6.82
C SER A 531 -8.35 15.31 6.18
N LYS A 532 -7.73 16.47 6.38
CA LYS A 532 -8.16 17.74 5.80
C LYS A 532 -6.97 18.53 5.31
N GLN A 533 -7.00 18.94 4.04
CA GLN A 533 -5.99 19.80 3.44
C GLN A 533 -6.63 21.04 2.82
N THR A 534 -6.00 22.21 2.99
CA THR A 534 -6.47 23.47 2.41
C THR A 534 -5.29 24.31 1.95
N SER A 535 -5.30 24.69 0.68
CA SER A 535 -4.31 25.62 0.10
C SER A 535 -4.99 26.80 -0.57
N THR A 536 -4.43 27.98 -0.30
CA THR A 536 -4.83 29.25 -0.90
C THR A 536 -3.59 29.93 -1.47
N SER A 537 -3.61 30.25 -2.76
CA SER A 537 -2.59 31.09 -3.39
C SER A 537 -3.23 32.19 -4.22
N GLY A 538 -2.61 33.37 -4.18
CA GLY A 538 -3.05 34.53 -4.93
C GLY A 538 -1.85 35.33 -5.44
N GLY A 539 -1.92 35.79 -6.68
CA GLY A 539 -0.88 36.57 -7.31
C GLY A 539 -1.46 37.68 -8.18
N VAL A 540 -0.86 38.87 -8.09
CA VAL A 540 -1.24 40.06 -8.85
C VAL A 540 -0.06 40.48 -9.70
N SER A 541 -0.25 40.57 -11.02
CA SER A 541 0.72 41.17 -11.92
C SER A 541 0.15 42.40 -12.61
N VAL A 542 0.89 43.51 -12.56
CA VAL A 542 0.51 44.81 -13.11
C VAL A 542 1.56 45.22 -14.14
N ALA A 543 1.15 45.44 -15.39
CA ALA A 543 2.01 46.03 -16.41
C ALA A 543 2.16 47.54 -16.15
N VAL A 544 3.41 48.02 -16.04
CA VAL A 544 3.75 49.43 -15.77
C VAL A 544 3.78 50.24 -17.07
N ILE A 545 4.08 49.61 -18.21
CA ILE A 545 4.05 50.19 -19.56
C ILE A 545 3.33 49.20 -20.48
N GLY A 546 2.21 49.64 -21.07
CA GLY A 546 1.24 48.80 -21.78
C GLY A 546 -0.06 48.59 -20.99
N SER A 547 -1.15 48.20 -21.65
CA SER A 547 -2.46 47.97 -21.01
C SER A 547 -2.67 46.49 -20.66
N GLY A 548 -2.65 46.16 -19.37
CA GLY A 548 -3.05 44.83 -18.87
C GLY A 548 -2.74 44.60 -17.38
N SER A 549 -3.73 44.16 -16.61
CA SER A 549 -3.56 43.63 -15.24
C SER A 549 -3.99 42.17 -15.25
N SER A 550 -3.23 41.28 -14.60
CA SER A 550 -3.68 39.91 -14.40
C SER A 550 -3.62 39.50 -12.93
N ALA A 551 -4.72 38.92 -12.45
CA ALA A 551 -4.84 38.36 -11.12
C ALA A 551 -5.07 36.86 -11.24
N ASN A 552 -4.26 36.06 -10.55
CA ASN A 552 -4.52 34.64 -10.36
C ASN A 552 -4.94 34.38 -8.91
N LEU A 553 -5.99 33.59 -8.74
CA LEU A 553 -6.52 33.15 -7.46
C LEU A 553 -6.78 31.65 -7.59
N SER A 554 -6.10 30.83 -6.80
CA SER A 554 -6.35 29.39 -6.74
C SER A 554 -6.56 28.94 -5.31
N MET A 555 -7.63 28.17 -5.11
CA MET A 555 -8.04 27.60 -3.82
C MET A 555 -8.31 26.10 -4.03
N SER A 556 -7.79 25.25 -3.15
CA SER A 556 -8.13 23.82 -3.16
C SER A 556 -8.34 23.31 -1.74
N GLN A 557 -9.26 22.35 -1.62
CA GLN A 557 -9.63 21.68 -0.38
C GLN A 557 -9.83 20.19 -0.63
N ASP A 558 -9.19 19.38 0.20
CA ASP A 558 -9.32 17.92 0.22
C ASP A 558 -9.84 17.49 1.59
N LYS A 559 -10.77 16.54 1.62
CA LYS A 559 -11.19 15.85 2.84
C LYS A 559 -11.28 14.35 2.60
N LEU A 560 -10.78 13.57 3.54
CA LEU A 560 -10.93 12.12 3.57
C LEU A 560 -11.45 11.75 4.96
N HIS A 561 -12.49 10.94 5.01
CA HIS A 561 -13.04 10.39 6.23
C HIS A 561 -13.29 8.89 6.00
N SER A 562 -12.89 8.04 6.94
CA SER A 562 -13.13 6.60 6.92
C SER A 562 -13.39 6.12 8.33
N ASN A 563 -14.38 5.24 8.48
CA ASN A 563 -14.67 4.51 9.71
C ASN A 563 -14.95 3.05 9.37
N TYR A 564 -14.30 2.14 10.08
CA TYR A 564 -14.43 0.71 9.90
C TYR A 564 -14.55 0.06 11.28
N ASP A 565 -15.53 -0.80 11.46
CA ASP A 565 -15.79 -1.61 12.65
C ASP A 565 -16.29 -2.98 12.18
N SER A 566 -15.54 -4.07 12.41
CA SER A 566 -16.00 -5.41 12.04
C SER A 566 -15.42 -6.49 12.93
N VAL A 567 -16.25 -7.46 13.34
CA VAL A 567 -15.76 -8.71 13.92
C VAL A 567 -15.06 -9.50 12.81
N GLN A 568 -13.74 -9.63 12.88
CA GLN A 568 -12.99 -10.50 11.95
C GLN A 568 -13.03 -11.95 12.41
N GLU A 569 -12.71 -12.19 13.67
CA GLU A 569 -12.70 -13.50 14.30
C GLU A 569 -13.81 -13.59 15.34
N GLN A 570 -14.68 -14.59 15.19
CA GLN A 570 -15.84 -14.75 16.06
C GLN A 570 -15.45 -15.50 17.34
N THR A 571 -15.84 -14.96 18.49
CA THR A 571 -15.71 -15.67 19.76
C THR A 571 -16.63 -16.87 19.79
N GLY A 572 -16.14 -18.00 20.27
CA GLY A 572 -16.98 -19.18 20.35
C GLY A 572 -16.37 -20.40 21.00
N ILE A 573 -17.27 -21.35 21.27
CA ILE A 573 -16.97 -22.70 21.72
C ILE A 573 -17.20 -23.64 20.53
N PHE A 574 -16.18 -24.40 20.14
CA PHE A 574 -16.20 -25.24 18.94
C PHE A 574 -15.95 -26.71 19.29
N ALA A 575 -17.01 -27.51 19.27
CA ALA A 575 -16.94 -28.95 19.48
C ALA A 575 -16.80 -29.73 18.16
N GLY A 576 -15.96 -30.74 18.15
CA GLY A 576 -15.83 -31.70 17.06
C GLY A 576 -16.98 -32.72 17.03
N SER A 577 -16.63 -33.97 16.75
CA SER A 577 -17.58 -35.07 16.57
C SER A 577 -18.12 -35.65 17.88
N GLY A 578 -17.49 -35.28 18.99
CA GLY A 578 -17.88 -35.61 20.35
C GLY A 578 -19.07 -34.81 20.89
N GLY A 579 -19.30 -33.61 20.34
CA GLY A 579 -20.39 -32.72 20.76
C GLY A 579 -20.04 -31.84 21.96
N PHE A 580 -20.98 -30.99 22.37
CA PHE A 580 -20.84 -30.15 23.57
C PHE A 580 -21.82 -30.53 24.67
N ASP A 581 -21.37 -30.43 25.91
CA ASP A 581 -22.16 -30.56 27.14
C ASP A 581 -21.85 -29.36 28.05
N ILE A 582 -22.77 -28.39 28.08
CA ILE A 582 -22.58 -27.11 28.75
C ILE A 582 -23.64 -26.97 29.85
N THR A 583 -23.20 -26.81 31.09
CA THR A 583 -24.04 -26.55 32.26
C THR A 583 -23.63 -25.21 32.88
N VAL A 584 -24.60 -24.30 33.03
CA VAL A 584 -24.38 -22.94 33.55
C VAL A 584 -25.40 -22.65 34.65
N GLY A 585 -24.96 -22.27 35.84
CA GLY A 585 -25.80 -22.13 37.04
C GLY A 585 -26.96 -21.13 36.88
N GLU A 586 -26.66 -19.91 36.42
CA GLU A 586 -27.59 -18.78 36.36
C GLU A 586 -27.87 -18.30 34.92
N HIS A 587 -26.90 -17.71 34.23
CA HIS A 587 -27.16 -17.07 32.93
C HIS A 587 -26.08 -17.36 31.87
N THR A 588 -26.50 -17.63 30.64
CA THR A 588 -25.62 -17.69 29.47
C THR A 588 -25.91 -16.49 28.57
N GLN A 589 -24.90 -15.70 28.22
CA GLN A 589 -25.00 -14.55 27.31
C GLN A 589 -24.13 -14.75 26.07
N LEU A 590 -24.72 -14.56 24.88
CA LEU A 590 -24.03 -14.64 23.58
C LEU A 590 -24.10 -13.29 22.85
N ASN A 591 -22.97 -12.60 22.68
CA ASN A 591 -22.88 -11.31 21.97
C ASN A 591 -22.09 -11.50 20.67
N GLY A 592 -22.80 -11.67 19.55
CA GLY A 592 -22.21 -11.99 18.24
C GLY A 592 -21.29 -13.21 18.31
N ALA A 593 -21.60 -14.19 19.16
CA ALA A 593 -20.73 -15.31 19.52
C ALA A 593 -21.44 -16.66 19.28
N VAL A 594 -20.66 -17.73 19.13
CA VAL A 594 -21.18 -19.05 18.74
C VAL A 594 -20.85 -20.18 19.71
N ILE A 595 -21.77 -21.13 19.83
CA ILE A 595 -21.51 -22.47 20.36
C ILE A 595 -21.75 -23.45 19.21
N ALA A 596 -20.67 -23.86 18.56
CA ALA A 596 -20.69 -24.66 17.36
C ALA A 596 -20.33 -26.12 17.64
N SER A 597 -20.95 -27.04 16.91
CA SER A 597 -20.55 -28.44 16.88
C SER A 597 -20.71 -29.08 15.50
N THR A 598 -19.81 -30.01 15.18
CA THR A 598 -19.95 -30.91 14.01
C THR A 598 -20.61 -32.25 14.36
N ALA A 599 -20.94 -32.47 15.64
CA ALA A 599 -21.60 -33.69 16.10
C ALA A 599 -23.10 -33.72 15.78
N ASP A 600 -23.67 -34.93 15.80
CA ASP A 600 -25.12 -35.11 15.76
C ASP A 600 -25.79 -34.38 16.94
N LYS A 601 -26.96 -33.77 16.69
CA LYS A 601 -27.72 -33.01 17.68
C LYS A 601 -27.99 -33.73 19.01
N SER A 602 -27.99 -35.07 19.01
CA SER A 602 -28.16 -35.87 20.23
C SER A 602 -26.98 -35.78 21.22
N LYS A 603 -25.83 -35.29 20.77
CA LYS A 603 -24.62 -35.09 21.59
C LYS A 603 -24.40 -33.64 22.02
N ASN A 604 -25.33 -32.75 21.68
CA ASN A 604 -25.24 -31.33 21.95
C ASN A 604 -26.28 -30.95 23.02
N SER A 605 -25.82 -30.49 24.18
CA SER A 605 -26.65 -30.10 25.30
C SER A 605 -26.17 -28.79 25.92
N LEU A 606 -27.10 -27.84 26.07
CA LEU A 606 -26.90 -26.60 26.82
C LEU A 606 -27.98 -26.52 27.92
N ASP A 607 -27.58 -26.57 29.17
CA ASP A 607 -28.45 -26.48 30.35
C ASP A 607 -28.10 -25.23 31.17
N THR A 608 -28.95 -24.20 31.12
CA THR A 608 -28.72 -22.90 31.75
C THR A 608 -29.94 -22.43 32.56
N GLY A 609 -29.73 -21.56 33.55
CA GLY A 609 -30.84 -20.92 34.26
C GLY A 609 -31.67 -20.04 33.31
N THR A 610 -31.03 -19.09 32.64
CA THR A 610 -31.58 -18.23 31.57
C THR A 610 -30.58 -18.10 30.42
N LEU A 611 -31.07 -17.70 29.24
CA LEU A 611 -30.25 -17.54 28.02
C LEU A 611 -30.54 -16.18 27.37
N GLY A 612 -29.50 -15.39 27.15
CA GLY A 612 -29.53 -14.12 26.44
C GLY A 612 -28.65 -14.12 25.21
N PHE A 613 -29.05 -13.39 24.17
CA PHE A 613 -28.26 -13.23 22.95
C PHE A 613 -28.49 -11.88 22.27
N SER A 614 -27.44 -11.38 21.62
CA SER A 614 -27.46 -10.20 20.76
C SER A 614 -26.52 -10.38 19.58
N ASP A 615 -26.84 -9.73 18.47
CA ASP A 615 -25.96 -9.67 17.30
C ASP A 615 -25.07 -8.42 17.37
N ILE A 616 -23.97 -8.43 16.61
CA ILE A 616 -23.06 -7.28 16.47
C ILE A 616 -23.18 -6.71 15.05
N GLU A 617 -23.49 -5.43 14.94
CA GLU A 617 -23.53 -4.70 13.67
C GLU A 617 -22.11 -4.30 13.25
N ASN A 618 -21.66 -4.79 12.09
CA ASN A 618 -20.41 -4.41 11.44
C ASN A 618 -20.68 -3.29 10.43
N LYS A 619 -19.78 -2.32 10.35
CA LYS A 619 -19.94 -1.12 9.56
C LYS A 619 -18.63 -0.69 8.92
N ALA A 620 -18.67 -0.33 7.65
CA ALA A 620 -17.55 0.26 6.95
C ALA A 620 -18.05 1.41 6.08
N ASP A 621 -17.56 2.62 6.33
CA ASP A 621 -17.93 3.83 5.61
C ASP A 621 -16.68 4.62 5.24
N PHE A 622 -16.65 5.14 4.01
CA PHE A 622 -15.68 6.18 3.68
C PHE A 622 -16.27 7.25 2.78
N LYS A 623 -15.69 8.44 2.89
CA LYS A 623 -16.01 9.61 2.09
C LYS A 623 -14.74 10.35 1.69
N ALA A 624 -14.57 10.53 0.39
CA ALA A 624 -13.51 11.34 -0.19
C ALA A 624 -14.13 12.54 -0.92
N GLU A 625 -13.69 13.75 -0.57
CA GLU A 625 -14.10 15.01 -1.20
C GLU A 625 -12.88 15.77 -1.73
N HIS A 626 -12.91 16.18 -3.00
CA HIS A 626 -11.93 17.09 -3.60
C HIS A 626 -12.65 18.30 -4.20
N GLN A 627 -12.18 19.52 -3.87
CA GLN A 627 -12.71 20.76 -4.40
C GLN A 627 -11.57 21.70 -4.79
N SER A 628 -11.55 22.20 -6.03
CA SER A 628 -10.58 23.19 -6.49
C SER A 628 -11.23 24.31 -7.30
N ILE A 629 -10.86 25.56 -7.04
CA ILE A 629 -11.29 26.76 -7.76
C ILE A 629 -10.03 27.49 -8.24
N GLY A 630 -9.84 27.62 -9.55
CA GLY A 630 -8.76 28.41 -10.15
C GLY A 630 -9.31 29.51 -11.06
N ILE A 631 -9.00 30.77 -10.76
CA ILE A 631 -9.39 31.96 -11.55
C ILE A 631 -8.10 32.68 -11.97
N SER A 632 -7.81 32.80 -13.27
CA SER A 632 -6.70 33.62 -13.77
C SER A 632 -7.19 34.66 -14.78
N THR A 633 -7.13 35.95 -14.44
CA THR A 633 -7.62 37.06 -15.27
C THR A 633 -6.52 37.63 -16.18
N GLY A 634 -5.97 36.84 -17.09
CA GLY A 634 -4.99 37.33 -18.07
C GLY A 634 -5.62 37.78 -19.39
N GLY A 635 -6.07 39.05 -19.51
CA GLY A 635 -6.39 39.71 -20.80
C GLY A 635 -7.84 40.15 -21.04
N ASN A 636 -8.11 40.79 -22.20
CA ASN A 636 -9.34 41.58 -22.46
C ASN A 636 -10.63 40.76 -22.25
N ILE A 637 -11.52 41.31 -21.42
CA ILE A 637 -12.52 40.59 -20.60
C ILE A 637 -13.57 39.81 -21.42
N GLY A 638 -13.74 40.09 -22.72
CA GLY A 638 -14.80 39.46 -23.53
C GLY A 638 -14.47 38.11 -24.17
N GLY A 639 -13.23 37.88 -24.65
CA GLY A 639 -12.87 36.71 -25.47
C GLY A 639 -12.00 35.65 -24.78
N GLN A 640 -11.14 36.07 -23.85
CA GLN A 640 -10.26 35.15 -23.11
C GLN A 640 -10.90 34.59 -21.83
N PHE A 641 -12.00 35.18 -21.37
CA PHE A 641 -12.80 34.67 -20.24
C PHE A 641 -13.46 33.32 -20.59
N ALA A 642 -13.94 33.15 -21.83
CA ALA A 642 -14.54 31.90 -22.31
C ALA A 642 -13.49 30.79 -22.53
N GLY A 643 -12.32 31.12 -23.09
CA GLY A 643 -11.25 30.16 -23.38
C GLY A 643 -10.51 29.64 -22.15
N ASN A 644 -10.28 30.48 -21.13
CA ASN A 644 -9.55 30.08 -19.92
C ASN A 644 -10.44 29.56 -18.78
N MET A 645 -11.77 29.75 -18.83
CA MET A 645 -12.71 29.06 -17.92
C MET A 645 -12.79 27.56 -18.21
N ALA A 646 -12.55 27.13 -19.45
CA ALA A 646 -12.44 25.72 -19.80
C ALA A 646 -11.23 25.03 -19.13
N ASN A 647 -10.21 25.81 -18.73
CA ASN A 647 -8.97 25.31 -18.12
C ASN A 647 -9.05 25.11 -16.60
N GLY A 648 -10.14 25.52 -15.93
CA GLY A 648 -10.27 25.47 -14.47
C GLY A 648 -11.55 24.79 -13.97
N LEU A 649 -12.25 24.04 -14.81
CA LEU A 649 -13.59 23.55 -14.50
C LEU A 649 -13.55 22.35 -13.54
N LEU A 650 -13.79 22.65 -12.25
CA LEU A 650 -14.36 21.79 -11.19
C LEU A 650 -14.23 20.27 -11.40
N VAL A 651 -13.08 19.70 -11.08
CA VAL A 651 -12.94 18.24 -10.89
C VAL A 651 -13.44 17.89 -9.49
N GLY A 652 -14.75 17.73 -9.33
CA GLY A 652 -15.33 17.17 -8.10
C GLY A 652 -15.22 15.65 -8.14
N ALA A 653 -14.07 15.11 -7.74
CA ALA A 653 -13.86 13.66 -7.68
C ALA A 653 -14.32 13.12 -6.32
N ASN A 654 -15.62 13.13 -6.06
CA ASN A 654 -16.17 12.53 -4.83
C ASN A 654 -16.22 11.02 -4.97
N ASN A 655 -15.92 10.30 -3.89
CA ASN A 655 -16.14 8.86 -3.80
C ASN A 655 -16.68 8.56 -2.41
N GLU A 656 -17.71 7.72 -2.34
CA GLU A 656 -18.27 7.26 -1.09
C GLU A 656 -18.53 5.75 -1.20
N GLY A 657 -18.33 5.05 -0.11
CA GLY A 657 -18.62 3.62 0.00
C GLY A 657 -19.22 3.33 1.36
N HIS A 658 -20.18 2.42 1.38
CA HIS A 658 -20.81 1.89 2.58
C HIS A 658 -20.90 0.38 2.44
N ALA A 659 -20.54 -0.35 3.49
CA ALA A 659 -20.82 -1.76 3.64
C ALA A 659 -21.26 -2.03 5.08
N ASP A 660 -22.27 -2.86 5.23
CA ASP A 660 -22.80 -3.31 6.52
C ASP A 660 -22.87 -4.84 6.54
N GLY A 661 -22.70 -5.39 7.72
CA GLY A 661 -22.77 -6.83 7.98
C GLY A 661 -23.25 -7.05 9.41
N ILE A 662 -23.72 -8.26 9.71
CA ILE A 662 -24.12 -8.63 11.07
C ILE A 662 -23.37 -9.89 11.45
N THR A 663 -22.74 -9.87 12.62
CA THR A 663 -22.21 -11.07 13.26
C THR A 663 -23.26 -11.56 14.25
N HIS A 664 -23.91 -12.66 13.90
CA HIS A 664 -25.02 -13.23 14.64
C HIS A 664 -24.56 -14.06 15.83
N ALA A 665 -25.35 -14.08 16.91
CA ALA A 665 -25.24 -15.10 17.94
C ALA A 665 -25.92 -16.40 17.49
N ALA A 666 -25.24 -17.55 17.63
CA ALA A 666 -25.78 -18.83 17.19
C ALA A 666 -25.36 -20.03 18.05
N VAL A 667 -26.22 -21.05 18.13
CA VAL A 667 -25.93 -22.33 18.81
C VAL A 667 -26.34 -23.48 17.92
N SER A 668 -25.42 -24.42 17.65
CA SER A 668 -25.70 -25.59 16.81
C SER A 668 -26.90 -26.40 17.33
N ASP A 669 -27.52 -27.16 16.43
CA ASP A 669 -28.65 -28.02 16.75
C ASP A 669 -28.34 -28.96 17.93
N GLY A 670 -29.25 -29.00 18.89
CA GLY A 670 -29.09 -29.72 20.15
C GLY A 670 -30.23 -29.48 21.12
N THR A 671 -30.09 -29.99 22.34
CA THR A 671 -31.05 -29.74 23.43
C THR A 671 -30.65 -28.46 24.17
N ILE A 672 -31.53 -27.47 24.22
CA ILE A 672 -31.39 -26.30 25.10
C ILE A 672 -32.42 -26.43 26.22
N THR A 673 -31.95 -26.49 27.46
CA THR A 673 -32.79 -26.54 28.67
C THR A 673 -32.67 -25.21 29.41
N ILE A 674 -33.81 -24.54 29.60
CA ILE A 674 -33.93 -23.31 30.41
C ILE A 674 -34.58 -23.69 31.74
N ARG A 675 -33.82 -23.58 32.84
CA ARG A 675 -34.31 -23.99 34.17
C ARG A 675 -35.17 -22.93 34.86
N ASP A 676 -34.89 -21.65 34.64
CA ASP A 676 -35.64 -20.51 35.20
C ASP A 676 -36.52 -19.85 34.12
N THR A 677 -37.58 -20.56 33.73
CA THR A 677 -38.52 -20.08 32.70
C THR A 677 -39.27 -18.81 33.09
N GLU A 678 -39.36 -18.51 34.39
CA GLU A 678 -40.05 -17.29 34.88
C GLU A 678 -39.22 -16.02 34.67
N LYS A 679 -37.88 -16.13 34.71
CA LYS A 679 -36.96 -15.01 34.45
C LYS A 679 -36.46 -14.93 33.01
N GLN A 680 -36.75 -15.92 32.17
CA GLN A 680 -36.38 -15.92 30.76
C GLN A 680 -37.12 -14.81 29.99
N GLN A 681 -36.38 -13.83 29.46
CA GLN A 681 -36.96 -12.67 28.76
C GLN A 681 -37.02 -12.83 27.24
N GLN A 682 -35.97 -13.39 26.63
CA GLN A 682 -35.89 -13.57 25.17
C GLN A 682 -36.48 -14.91 24.75
N ASN A 683 -37.07 -14.97 23.55
CA ASN A 683 -37.54 -16.21 22.97
C ASN A 683 -36.35 -17.01 22.42
N VAL A 684 -36.13 -18.22 22.93
CA VAL A 684 -35.01 -19.09 22.53
C VAL A 684 -35.12 -19.53 21.07
N ASP A 685 -36.33 -19.54 20.49
CA ASP A 685 -36.53 -19.87 19.09
C ASP A 685 -35.99 -18.80 18.12
N ASP A 686 -35.76 -17.57 18.60
CA ASP A 686 -35.20 -16.47 17.79
C ASP A 686 -33.66 -16.57 17.68
N LEU A 687 -33.02 -17.44 18.48
CA LEU A 687 -31.58 -17.70 18.42
C LEU A 687 -31.23 -18.50 17.16
N SER A 688 -30.24 -18.01 16.39
CA SER A 688 -29.80 -18.68 15.18
C SER A 688 -29.24 -20.09 15.47
N ARG A 689 -29.55 -21.02 14.57
CA ARG A 689 -28.96 -22.37 14.53
C ARG A 689 -27.88 -22.52 13.46
N ASP A 690 -27.70 -21.49 12.64
CA ASP A 690 -26.68 -21.45 11.60
C ASP A 690 -25.39 -20.87 12.17
N VAL A 691 -24.54 -21.76 12.69
CA VAL A 691 -23.21 -21.41 13.22
C VAL A 691 -22.17 -21.23 12.11
N GLU A 692 -22.41 -21.77 10.90
CA GLU A 692 -21.44 -21.74 9.80
C GLU A 692 -21.45 -20.38 9.09
N HIS A 693 -22.63 -19.75 8.98
CA HIS A 693 -22.81 -18.41 8.42
C HIS A 693 -23.09 -17.34 9.49
N ALA A 694 -22.72 -17.60 10.74
CA ALA A 694 -22.95 -16.66 11.85
C ALA A 694 -22.05 -15.40 11.77
N ASN A 695 -20.90 -15.48 11.09
CA ASN A 695 -19.99 -14.35 10.95
C ASN A 695 -19.95 -13.80 9.51
N ASN A 696 -20.59 -12.66 9.28
CA ASN A 696 -20.44 -11.87 8.05
C ASN A 696 -19.43 -10.73 8.26
N ALA A 697 -18.15 -11.09 8.38
CA ALA A 697 -17.06 -10.13 8.51
C ALA A 697 -16.97 -9.25 7.24
N LEU A 698 -16.87 -7.94 7.45
CA LEU A 698 -16.59 -6.99 6.38
C LEU A 698 -15.09 -6.98 6.07
N SER A 699 -14.75 -6.75 4.80
CA SER A 699 -13.40 -6.36 4.43
C SER A 699 -13.28 -4.83 4.43
N PRO A 700 -12.13 -4.24 4.79
CA PRO A 700 -11.93 -2.81 4.67
C PRO A 700 -12.20 -2.34 3.24
N ILE A 701 -13.07 -1.33 3.09
CA ILE A 701 -13.47 -0.78 1.78
C ILE A 701 -12.68 0.47 1.39
N PHE A 702 -11.88 1.01 2.32
CA PHE A 702 -11.06 2.21 2.16
C PHE A 702 -9.57 1.85 2.09
N ASP A 703 -8.85 2.47 1.15
CA ASP A 703 -7.40 2.42 1.03
C ASP A 703 -6.90 3.83 0.72
N LYS A 704 -6.15 4.40 1.67
CA LYS A 704 -5.61 5.77 1.58
C LYS A 704 -4.82 5.99 0.30
N GLU A 705 -3.90 5.11 -0.04
CA GLU A 705 -3.01 5.29 -1.19
C GLU A 705 -3.79 5.15 -2.50
N LYS A 706 -4.67 4.16 -2.58
CA LYS A 706 -5.53 3.96 -3.76
C LYS A 706 -6.44 5.16 -4.00
N GLU A 707 -7.08 5.69 -2.96
CA GLU A 707 -7.97 6.85 -3.07
C GLU A 707 -7.19 8.14 -3.36
N GLN A 708 -6.03 8.37 -2.74
CA GLN A 708 -5.15 9.49 -3.08
C GLN A 708 -4.63 9.40 -4.53
N ASN A 709 -4.27 8.20 -4.99
CA ASN A 709 -3.85 7.97 -6.37
C ASN A 709 -5.00 8.23 -7.35
N ARG A 710 -6.23 7.83 -7.01
CA ARG A 710 -7.44 8.13 -7.80
C ARG A 710 -7.68 9.64 -7.91
N LEU A 711 -7.55 10.38 -6.81
CA LEU A 711 -7.68 11.85 -6.80
C LEU A 711 -6.59 12.52 -7.66
N ARG A 712 -5.33 12.08 -7.52
CA ARG A 712 -4.21 12.57 -8.35
C ARG A 712 -4.41 12.24 -9.84
N GLU A 713 -4.93 11.05 -10.14
CA GLU A 713 -5.24 10.65 -11.50
C GLU A 713 -6.37 11.48 -12.10
N ALA A 714 -7.45 11.72 -11.35
CA ALA A 714 -8.58 12.56 -11.81
C ALA A 714 -8.13 13.99 -12.14
N GLN A 715 -7.26 14.58 -11.32
CA GLN A 715 -6.63 15.88 -11.61
C GLN A 715 -5.81 15.82 -12.91
N MET A 716 -4.99 14.79 -13.10
CA MET A 716 -4.11 14.67 -14.26
C MET A 716 -4.87 14.39 -15.57
N ILE A 717 -5.95 13.60 -15.54
CA ILE A 717 -6.81 13.35 -16.70
C ILE A 717 -7.51 14.63 -17.15
N GLY A 718 -7.99 15.45 -16.19
CA GLY A 718 -8.57 16.76 -16.49
C GLY A 718 -7.59 17.70 -17.21
N GLU A 719 -6.33 17.67 -16.82
CA GLU A 719 -5.25 18.44 -17.47
C GLU A 719 -4.86 17.91 -18.86
N ILE A 720 -4.86 16.59 -19.08
CA ILE A 720 -4.47 15.99 -20.37
C ILE A 720 -5.57 16.21 -21.45
N GLY A 721 -6.85 16.07 -21.09
CA GLY A 721 -7.96 16.21 -22.05
C GLY A 721 -8.09 17.62 -22.65
N SER A 722 -7.78 18.66 -21.86
CA SER A 722 -7.74 20.06 -22.35
C SER A 722 -6.51 20.29 -23.24
N GLN A 723 -5.34 19.81 -22.83
CA GLN A 723 -4.09 19.99 -23.55
C GLN A 723 -4.09 19.40 -24.97
N VAL A 724 -4.72 18.24 -25.18
CA VAL A 724 -4.85 17.60 -26.51
C VAL A 724 -5.74 18.42 -27.45
N SER A 725 -6.87 18.92 -26.94
CA SER A 725 -7.82 19.73 -27.73
C SER A 725 -7.19 21.07 -28.15
N ASP A 726 -6.41 21.68 -27.26
CA ASP A 726 -5.69 22.91 -27.55
C ASP A 726 -4.57 22.72 -28.59
N ILE A 727 -3.86 21.59 -28.59
CA ILE A 727 -2.81 21.28 -29.59
C ILE A 727 -3.40 21.22 -31.01
N VAL A 728 -4.53 20.53 -31.18
CA VAL A 728 -5.14 20.37 -32.52
C VAL A 728 -5.72 21.68 -33.03
N ARG A 729 -6.38 22.44 -32.15
CA ARG A 729 -6.86 23.79 -32.48
C ARG A 729 -5.71 24.74 -32.82
N THR A 730 -4.61 24.69 -32.08
CA THR A 730 -3.41 25.52 -32.34
C THR A 730 -2.78 25.19 -33.69
N GLN A 731 -2.66 23.89 -34.02
CA GLN A 731 -2.16 23.47 -35.33
C GLN A 731 -3.08 23.92 -36.47
N GLY A 732 -4.41 23.91 -36.24
CA GLY A 732 -5.41 24.49 -37.12
C GLY A 732 -5.20 25.99 -37.34
N ASP A 733 -5.01 26.77 -36.27
CA ASP A 733 -4.76 28.23 -36.35
C ASP A 733 -3.45 28.53 -37.10
N ILE A 734 -2.37 27.77 -36.85
CA ILE A 734 -1.10 27.89 -37.61
C ILE A 734 -1.33 27.65 -39.10
N ASN A 735 -1.98 26.54 -39.46
CA ASN A 735 -2.21 26.17 -40.85
C ASN A 735 -3.17 27.15 -41.53
N GLY A 736 -4.20 27.60 -40.81
CA GLY A 736 -5.20 28.56 -41.28
C GLY A 736 -4.59 29.94 -41.54
N LEU A 737 -3.80 30.46 -40.60
CA LEU A 737 -3.10 31.74 -40.76
C LEU A 737 -2.13 31.69 -41.92
N LYS A 738 -1.38 30.59 -42.09
CA LYS A 738 -0.47 30.39 -43.22
C LYS A 738 -1.21 30.37 -44.56
N ALA A 739 -2.33 29.65 -44.65
CA ALA A 739 -3.16 29.57 -45.86
C ALA A 739 -3.82 30.92 -46.21
N ALA A 740 -4.23 31.70 -45.21
CA ALA A 740 -4.76 33.05 -45.39
C ALA A 740 -3.68 34.03 -45.86
N GLN A 741 -2.49 33.95 -45.29
CA GLN A 741 -1.36 34.82 -45.59
C GLN A 741 -0.84 34.60 -47.02
N GLU A 742 -0.85 33.35 -47.52
CA GLU A 742 -0.53 33.03 -48.92
C GLU A 742 -1.48 33.71 -49.93
N LYS A 743 -2.74 33.98 -49.55
CA LYS A 743 -3.73 34.65 -50.43
C LYS A 743 -3.77 36.16 -50.29
N LEU A 744 -3.63 36.68 -49.07
CA LEU A 744 -3.77 38.11 -48.78
C LEU A 744 -2.45 38.89 -48.92
N GLY A 745 -1.32 38.18 -49.08
CA GLY A 745 0.02 38.78 -49.21
C GLY A 745 0.57 39.26 -47.86
N PRO A 746 1.87 39.59 -47.76
CA PRO A 746 2.52 39.91 -46.49
C PRO A 746 2.08 41.27 -45.92
N LEU A 747 2.10 41.38 -44.60
CA LEU A 747 1.90 42.62 -43.87
C LEU A 747 2.93 43.68 -44.29
N LYS A 748 2.52 44.95 -44.42
CA LYS A 748 3.42 46.07 -44.74
C LYS A 748 4.53 46.24 -43.67
N GLU A 749 5.75 46.49 -44.13
CA GLU A 749 6.99 46.50 -43.33
C GLU A 749 7.02 47.51 -42.16
N ASN A 750 6.15 48.53 -42.16
CA ASN A 750 6.05 49.58 -41.13
C ASN A 750 4.62 49.75 -40.57
N ALA A 751 3.81 48.68 -40.55
CA ALA A 751 2.43 48.74 -40.07
C ALA A 751 2.35 49.05 -38.56
N THR A 752 1.49 50.01 -38.19
CA THR A 752 1.16 50.35 -36.80
C THR A 752 0.43 49.22 -36.09
N GLU A 753 0.42 49.21 -34.74
CA GLU A 753 -0.28 48.23 -33.90
C GLU A 753 -1.73 47.97 -34.37
N LYS A 754 -2.42 49.06 -34.75
CA LYS A 754 -3.80 49.04 -35.22
C LYS A 754 -3.94 48.39 -36.61
N GLU A 755 -2.97 48.59 -37.48
CA GLU A 755 -2.90 47.96 -38.82
C GLU A 755 -2.51 46.48 -38.73
N ARG A 756 -1.68 46.09 -37.75
CA ARG A 756 -1.35 44.67 -37.48
C ARG A 756 -2.55 43.91 -36.93
N ALA A 757 -3.26 44.51 -35.98
CA ALA A 757 -4.50 43.95 -35.44
C ALA A 757 -5.59 43.85 -36.51
N ALA A 758 -5.74 44.86 -37.37
CA ALA A 758 -6.69 44.84 -38.49
C ALA A 758 -6.33 43.76 -39.52
N TYR A 759 -5.05 43.64 -39.89
CA TYR A 759 -4.59 42.61 -40.82
C TYR A 759 -4.73 41.18 -40.26
N MET A 760 -4.47 40.98 -38.96
CA MET A 760 -4.70 39.68 -38.33
C MET A 760 -6.19 39.34 -38.23
N ALA A 761 -7.04 40.32 -37.95
CA ALA A 761 -8.49 40.15 -38.02
C ALA A 761 -8.94 39.80 -39.45
N GLU A 762 -8.36 40.44 -40.46
CA GLU A 762 -8.65 40.18 -41.89
C GLU A 762 -8.14 38.81 -42.35
N LEU A 763 -6.98 38.36 -41.86
CA LEU A 763 -6.49 36.99 -42.08
C LEU A 763 -7.44 35.95 -41.50
N ARG A 764 -7.90 36.14 -40.25
CA ARG A 764 -8.83 35.23 -39.58
C ARG A 764 -10.25 35.30 -40.13
N ASP A 765 -10.63 36.42 -40.73
CA ASP A 765 -11.94 36.56 -41.39
C ASP A 765 -11.94 36.03 -42.84
N SER A 766 -10.76 35.75 -43.41
CA SER A 766 -10.61 35.24 -44.77
C SER A 766 -11.23 33.86 -44.98
N ASP A 767 -11.76 33.62 -46.19
CA ASP A 767 -12.32 32.33 -46.58
C ASP A 767 -11.31 31.18 -46.51
N ALA A 768 -10.01 31.48 -46.70
CA ALA A 768 -8.95 30.48 -46.61
C ALA A 768 -8.71 30.02 -45.16
N TYR A 769 -8.70 30.95 -44.21
CA TYR A 769 -8.60 30.64 -42.78
C TYR A 769 -9.84 29.87 -42.31
N LYS A 770 -11.03 30.39 -42.62
CA LYS A 770 -12.32 29.76 -42.26
C LYS A 770 -12.44 28.34 -42.83
N LYS A 771 -11.90 28.08 -44.03
CA LYS A 771 -11.89 26.74 -44.64
C LYS A 771 -10.99 25.75 -43.90
N VAL A 772 -9.80 26.15 -43.46
CA VAL A 772 -8.92 25.29 -42.65
C VAL A 772 -9.53 25.06 -41.27
N MET A 773 -10.11 26.09 -40.66
CA MET A 773 -10.78 25.95 -39.36
C MET A 773 -12.09 25.14 -39.42
N LYS A 774 -12.71 24.93 -40.58
CA LYS A 774 -13.81 23.95 -40.71
C LYS A 774 -13.35 22.50 -40.48
N GLU A 775 -12.08 22.19 -40.73
CA GLU A 775 -11.51 20.84 -40.50
C GLU A 775 -10.91 20.68 -39.10
N TYR A 776 -10.44 21.76 -38.46
CA TYR A 776 -9.69 21.72 -37.18
C TYR A 776 -10.36 22.46 -36.00
N GLY A 777 -11.36 23.30 -36.26
CA GLY A 777 -12.00 24.22 -35.31
C GLY A 777 -13.22 23.65 -34.58
N THR A 778 -13.94 24.51 -33.86
CA THR A 778 -15.03 24.13 -32.95
C THR A 778 -16.26 23.58 -33.70
N GLY A 779 -16.59 22.30 -33.46
CA GLY A 779 -17.62 21.52 -34.15
C GLY A 779 -17.14 20.77 -35.40
N SER A 780 -15.83 20.71 -35.68
CA SER A 780 -15.30 20.00 -36.86
C SER A 780 -15.29 18.47 -36.70
N THR A 781 -15.25 17.74 -37.81
CA THR A 781 -15.21 16.26 -37.82
C THR A 781 -13.95 15.70 -37.16
N LEU A 782 -12.81 16.40 -37.26
CA LEU A 782 -11.57 16.02 -36.59
C LEU A 782 -11.68 16.25 -35.07
N GLN A 783 -12.24 17.37 -34.64
CA GLN A 783 -12.47 17.66 -33.23
C GLN A 783 -13.50 16.68 -32.63
N GLN A 784 -14.58 16.37 -33.35
CA GLN A 784 -15.55 15.32 -32.98
C GLN A 784 -14.89 13.96 -32.80
N GLY A 785 -14.01 13.56 -33.72
CA GLY A 785 -13.25 12.31 -33.63
C GLY A 785 -12.26 12.27 -32.46
N ILE A 786 -11.64 13.40 -32.13
CA ILE A 786 -10.75 13.53 -30.97
C ILE A 786 -11.54 13.58 -29.65
N GLN A 787 -12.69 14.25 -29.62
CA GLN A 787 -13.60 14.24 -28.47
C GLN A 787 -14.14 12.84 -28.21
N ALA A 788 -14.54 12.12 -29.26
CA ALA A 788 -14.95 10.72 -29.19
C ALA A 788 -13.79 9.81 -28.73
N ALA A 789 -12.58 10.00 -29.24
CA ALA A 789 -11.40 9.24 -28.82
C ALA A 789 -11.00 9.55 -27.37
N THR A 790 -11.11 10.81 -26.94
CA THR A 790 -10.80 11.25 -25.57
C THR A 790 -11.85 10.71 -24.60
N ALA A 791 -13.13 10.75 -24.95
CA ALA A 791 -14.22 10.16 -24.16
C ALA A 791 -14.11 8.62 -24.12
N ALA A 792 -13.66 7.99 -25.22
CA ALA A 792 -13.34 6.56 -25.24
C ALA A 792 -12.18 6.24 -24.28
N ILE A 793 -11.11 7.04 -24.30
CA ILE A 793 -9.96 6.91 -23.38
C ILE A 793 -10.41 7.14 -21.94
N GLN A 794 -11.30 8.11 -21.68
CA GLN A 794 -11.85 8.37 -20.35
C GLN A 794 -12.70 7.20 -19.83
N GLY A 795 -13.56 6.61 -20.67
CA GLY A 795 -14.34 5.42 -20.28
C GLY A 795 -13.51 4.15 -20.13
N LEU A 796 -12.51 3.96 -21.00
CA LEU A 796 -11.55 2.83 -20.92
C LEU A 796 -10.64 2.96 -19.70
N ALA A 797 -10.23 4.17 -19.34
CA ALA A 797 -9.52 4.47 -18.10
C ALA A 797 -10.40 4.20 -16.86
N GLY A 798 -11.71 4.44 -16.95
CA GLY A 798 -12.68 4.08 -15.90
C GLY A 798 -12.97 2.58 -15.75
N GLY A 799 -12.44 1.72 -16.64
CA GLY A 799 -12.64 0.27 -16.61
C GLY A 799 -14.02 -0.22 -17.11
N ASP A 800 -14.84 0.67 -17.65
CA ASP A 800 -16.22 0.38 -18.08
C ASP A 800 -16.37 0.61 -19.59
N MET A 801 -16.40 -0.51 -20.34
CA MET A 801 -16.54 -0.48 -21.80
C MET A 801 -17.88 0.10 -22.27
N ALA A 802 -18.96 -0.01 -21.49
CA ALA A 802 -20.25 0.57 -21.87
C ALA A 802 -20.20 2.10 -21.77
N LYS A 803 -19.54 2.63 -20.74
CA LYS A 803 -19.26 4.08 -20.62
C LYS A 803 -18.30 4.57 -21.71
N ALA A 804 -17.27 3.79 -22.07
CA ALA A 804 -16.38 4.10 -23.18
C ALA A 804 -17.10 4.16 -24.53
N LEU A 805 -17.96 3.17 -24.81
CA LEU A 805 -18.71 3.10 -26.07
C LEU A 805 -19.79 4.19 -26.14
N ALA A 806 -20.47 4.47 -25.02
CA ALA A 806 -21.49 5.53 -24.94
C ALA A 806 -20.86 6.93 -25.02
N GLY A 807 -19.76 7.18 -24.32
CA GLY A 807 -19.02 8.45 -24.39
C GLY A 807 -18.41 8.72 -25.77
N ALA A 808 -17.91 7.67 -26.45
CA ALA A 808 -17.36 7.78 -27.80
C ALA A 808 -18.42 7.99 -28.88
N SER A 809 -19.60 7.39 -28.72
CA SER A 809 -20.71 7.52 -29.67
C SER A 809 -21.55 8.78 -29.49
N ALA A 810 -21.45 9.43 -28.32
CA ALA A 810 -22.22 10.61 -27.97
C ALA A 810 -22.17 11.77 -28.98
N PRO A 811 -20.99 12.17 -29.50
CA PRO A 811 -20.92 13.28 -30.46
C PRO A 811 -21.62 12.90 -31.79
N TYR A 812 -21.49 11.64 -32.20
CA TYR A 812 -22.08 11.10 -33.44
C TYR A 812 -23.59 10.89 -33.31
N LEU A 813 -24.07 10.40 -32.16
CA LEU A 813 -25.50 10.22 -31.91
C LEU A 813 -26.23 11.57 -31.80
N ALA A 814 -25.59 12.60 -31.22
CA ALA A 814 -26.12 13.96 -31.21
C ALA A 814 -26.23 14.53 -32.64
N GLU A 815 -25.22 14.32 -33.49
CA GLU A 815 -25.25 14.72 -34.89
C GLU A 815 -26.33 13.97 -35.71
N VAL A 816 -26.54 12.68 -35.44
CA VAL A 816 -27.62 11.89 -36.07
C VAL A 816 -29.01 12.39 -35.67
N ILE A 817 -29.22 12.72 -34.39
CA ILE A 817 -30.49 13.31 -33.92
C ILE A 817 -30.74 14.67 -34.57
N HIS A 818 -29.69 15.47 -34.78
CA HIS A 818 -29.77 16.74 -35.52
C HIS A 818 -30.30 16.54 -36.94
N ASN A 819 -29.72 15.60 -37.68
CA ASN A 819 -30.10 15.33 -39.06
C ASN A 819 -31.51 14.73 -39.17
N MET A 820 -31.90 13.83 -38.26
CA MET A 820 -33.24 13.22 -38.25
C MET A 820 -34.38 14.19 -37.91
N THR A 821 -34.07 15.32 -37.29
CA THR A 821 -35.05 16.35 -36.90
C THR A 821 -35.01 17.57 -37.81
N THR A 822 -34.22 17.50 -38.89
CA THR A 822 -34.14 18.51 -39.94
C THR A 822 -34.99 18.10 -41.13
N ASP A 823 -35.86 18.98 -41.62
CA ASP A 823 -36.72 18.71 -42.77
C ASP A 823 -35.97 18.79 -44.12
N ALA A 824 -36.62 18.35 -45.20
CA ALA A 824 -36.05 18.33 -46.56
C ALA A 824 -35.67 19.71 -47.13
N ASN A 825 -36.03 20.80 -46.45
CA ASN A 825 -35.66 22.18 -46.80
C ASN A 825 -34.54 22.73 -45.90
N GLY A 826 -33.94 21.90 -45.04
CA GLY A 826 -32.86 22.27 -44.13
C GLY A 826 -33.32 22.98 -42.87
N LYS A 827 -34.62 22.93 -42.51
CA LYS A 827 -35.15 23.58 -41.31
C LYS A 827 -35.34 22.57 -40.19
N VAL A 828 -34.67 22.79 -39.06
CA VAL A 828 -34.75 21.94 -37.87
C VAL A 828 -36.10 22.13 -37.17
N ASN A 829 -36.79 21.03 -36.85
CA ASN A 829 -37.90 21.04 -35.90
C ASN A 829 -37.30 21.15 -34.49
N THR A 830 -37.19 22.38 -34.01
CA THR A 830 -36.52 22.74 -32.76
C THR A 830 -37.10 22.01 -31.55
N GLU A 831 -38.41 21.81 -31.47
CA GLU A 831 -39.06 21.11 -30.36
C GLU A 831 -38.74 19.60 -30.36
N ALA A 832 -38.75 18.95 -31.52
CA ALA A 832 -38.40 17.53 -31.65
C ALA A 832 -36.89 17.28 -31.48
N ASN A 833 -36.04 18.16 -32.02
CA ASN A 833 -34.59 18.12 -31.85
C ASN A 833 -34.19 18.26 -30.38
N LEU A 834 -34.82 19.22 -29.69
CA LEU A 834 -34.60 19.51 -28.28
C LEU A 834 -35.02 18.33 -27.39
N MET A 835 -36.22 17.78 -27.59
CA MET A 835 -36.70 16.63 -26.82
C MET A 835 -35.83 15.38 -27.04
N ALA A 836 -35.37 15.13 -28.27
CA ALA A 836 -34.49 14.01 -28.57
C ALA A 836 -33.09 14.18 -27.96
N HIS A 837 -32.55 15.40 -27.89
CA HIS A 837 -31.28 15.69 -27.21
C HIS A 837 -31.38 15.67 -25.69
N ALA A 838 -32.53 16.06 -25.13
CA ALA A 838 -32.82 15.88 -23.72
C ALA A 838 -32.88 14.37 -23.37
N VAL A 839 -33.46 13.54 -24.23
CA VAL A 839 -33.45 12.07 -24.06
C VAL A 839 -32.04 11.50 -24.20
N LEU A 840 -31.25 11.93 -25.19
CA LEU A 840 -29.85 11.49 -25.32
C LEU A 840 -29.02 11.91 -24.10
N GLY A 841 -29.16 13.15 -23.64
CA GLY A 841 -28.50 13.66 -22.43
C GLY A 841 -28.92 12.92 -21.16
N ALA A 842 -30.21 12.55 -21.05
CA ALA A 842 -30.73 11.72 -19.96
C ALA A 842 -30.15 10.31 -19.96
N VAL A 843 -30.12 9.66 -21.12
CA VAL A 843 -29.56 8.31 -21.30
C VAL A 843 -28.05 8.32 -21.01
N MET A 844 -27.33 9.33 -21.50
CA MET A 844 -25.90 9.49 -21.25
C MET A 844 -25.56 9.79 -19.79
N ALA A 845 -26.35 10.62 -19.12
CA ALA A 845 -26.19 10.87 -17.69
C ALA A 845 -26.42 9.58 -16.90
N GLN A 846 -27.46 8.82 -17.24
CA GLN A 846 -27.77 7.56 -16.57
C GLN A 846 -26.74 6.45 -16.83
N VAL A 847 -26.20 6.34 -18.06
CA VAL A 847 -25.10 5.41 -18.39
C VAL A 847 -23.82 5.77 -17.63
N ASN A 848 -23.60 7.05 -17.31
CA ASN A 848 -22.47 7.49 -16.51
C ASN A 848 -22.71 7.45 -14.98
N GLY A 849 -23.91 7.05 -14.53
CA GLY A 849 -24.28 6.92 -13.11
C GLY A 849 -24.91 8.18 -12.48
N ASN A 850 -25.28 9.18 -13.27
CA ASN A 850 -25.86 10.46 -12.82
C ASN A 850 -27.38 10.54 -13.12
N SER A 851 -28.07 11.56 -12.59
CA SER A 851 -29.52 11.72 -12.77
C SER A 851 -29.91 11.94 -14.24
N ALA A 852 -30.81 11.10 -14.75
CA ALA A 852 -31.39 11.24 -16.09
C ALA A 852 -32.09 12.60 -16.28
N LEU A 853 -32.71 13.14 -15.23
CA LEU A 853 -33.38 14.44 -15.26
C LEU A 853 -32.36 15.59 -15.38
N ALA A 854 -31.21 15.46 -14.72
CA ALA A 854 -30.11 16.43 -14.81
C ALA A 854 -29.49 16.44 -16.22
N GLY A 855 -29.25 15.26 -16.80
CA GLY A 855 -28.78 15.10 -18.18
C GLY A 855 -29.75 15.65 -19.23
N ALA A 856 -31.06 15.56 -18.99
CA ALA A 856 -32.09 16.10 -19.87
C ALA A 856 -32.12 17.63 -19.90
N SER A 857 -31.88 18.27 -18.75
CA SER A 857 -32.01 19.72 -18.57
C SER A 857 -30.88 20.56 -19.18
N GLY A 858 -29.73 19.95 -19.49
CA GLY A 858 -28.54 20.64 -20.01
C GLY A 858 -28.58 20.99 -21.50
N ALA A 859 -29.45 20.38 -22.30
CA ALA A 859 -29.46 20.56 -23.76
C ALA A 859 -30.16 21.85 -24.27
N VAL A 860 -30.74 22.65 -23.37
CA VAL A 860 -31.86 23.56 -23.73
C VAL A 860 -31.45 25.00 -24.11
N MET A 861 -30.20 25.44 -23.89
CA MET A 861 -29.88 26.88 -23.95
C MET A 861 -28.97 27.34 -25.10
N GLY A 862 -28.29 26.45 -25.81
CA GLY A 862 -27.27 26.84 -26.82
C GLY A 862 -27.82 27.68 -27.97
N GLU A 863 -28.97 27.28 -28.53
CA GLU A 863 -29.59 27.96 -29.68
C GLU A 863 -30.18 29.32 -29.29
N TYR A 864 -30.75 29.42 -28.08
CA TYR A 864 -31.23 30.68 -27.50
C TYR A 864 -30.08 31.68 -27.26
N ILE A 865 -28.95 31.20 -26.73
CA ILE A 865 -27.75 32.03 -26.51
C ILE A 865 -27.19 32.54 -27.85
N ALA A 866 -27.11 31.68 -28.87
CA ALA A 866 -26.64 32.07 -30.20
C ALA A 866 -27.56 33.12 -30.87
N GLN A 867 -28.89 32.91 -30.83
CA GLN A 867 -29.87 33.83 -31.42
C GLN A 867 -29.94 35.18 -30.70
N GLN A 868 -29.75 35.21 -29.38
CA GLN A 868 -29.74 36.45 -28.59
C GLN A 868 -28.43 37.24 -28.73
N MET A 869 -27.28 36.56 -28.80
CA MET A 869 -25.98 37.23 -28.88
C MET A 869 -25.56 37.61 -30.30
N TYR A 870 -25.95 36.82 -31.31
CA TYR A 870 -25.58 37.02 -32.72
C TYR A 870 -26.80 36.97 -33.65
N PRO A 871 -27.77 37.87 -33.49
CA PRO A 871 -29.02 37.85 -34.25
C PRO A 871 -28.77 38.04 -35.75
N GLY A 872 -29.30 37.14 -36.58
CA GLY A 872 -29.26 37.24 -38.05
C GLY A 872 -28.00 36.67 -38.73
N ILE A 873 -27.05 36.10 -37.98
CA ILE A 873 -25.88 35.39 -38.53
C ILE A 873 -26.21 33.90 -38.63
N LYS A 874 -26.05 33.29 -39.82
CA LYS A 874 -26.24 31.85 -39.99
C LYS A 874 -25.10 31.08 -39.31
N ARG A 875 -25.39 29.87 -38.79
CA ARG A 875 -24.41 28.95 -38.16
C ARG A 875 -23.14 28.75 -38.97
N GLU A 876 -23.29 28.58 -40.28
CA GLU A 876 -22.20 28.36 -41.24
C GLU A 876 -21.25 29.57 -41.41
N ASP A 877 -21.73 30.76 -41.04
CA ASP A 877 -21.03 32.04 -41.16
C ASP A 877 -20.47 32.54 -39.81
N LEU A 878 -20.68 31.79 -38.72
CA LEU A 878 -20.10 32.11 -37.40
C LEU A 878 -18.57 31.97 -37.43
N THR A 879 -17.88 32.98 -36.91
CA THR A 879 -16.43 32.91 -36.70
C THR A 879 -16.07 31.90 -35.61
N GLU A 880 -14.84 31.38 -35.62
CA GLU A 880 -14.37 30.43 -34.61
C GLU A 880 -14.45 30.98 -33.17
N GLU A 881 -14.22 32.29 -32.99
CA GLU A 881 -14.35 32.98 -31.71
C GLU A 881 -15.82 33.06 -31.24
N GLN A 882 -16.75 33.28 -32.17
CA GLN A 882 -18.19 33.26 -31.87
C GLN A 882 -18.66 31.84 -31.51
N ARG A 883 -18.17 30.81 -32.21
CA ARG A 883 -18.45 29.40 -31.92
C ARG A 883 -17.99 29.01 -30.51
N GLN A 884 -16.78 29.41 -30.11
CA GLN A 884 -16.26 29.17 -28.76
C GLN A 884 -17.04 29.91 -27.67
N THR A 885 -17.50 31.13 -27.96
CA THR A 885 -18.31 31.92 -27.02
C THR A 885 -19.67 31.26 -26.78
N ILE A 886 -20.32 30.77 -27.83
CA ILE A 886 -21.60 30.05 -27.74
C ILE A 886 -21.41 28.72 -27.00
N SER A 887 -20.34 27.96 -27.29
CA SER A 887 -20.01 26.71 -26.57
C SER A 887 -19.79 26.94 -25.08
N ALA A 888 -18.97 27.93 -24.71
CA ALA A 888 -18.65 28.23 -23.32
C ALA A 888 -19.89 28.68 -22.51
N LEU A 889 -20.73 29.54 -23.08
CA LEU A 889 -21.96 30.00 -22.41
C LEU A 889 -23.02 28.90 -22.34
N GLY A 890 -23.13 28.06 -23.37
CA GLY A 890 -24.00 26.88 -23.37
C GLY A 890 -23.59 25.86 -22.31
N THR A 891 -22.29 25.57 -22.21
CA THR A 891 -21.70 24.70 -21.18
C THR A 891 -21.99 25.24 -19.77
N LEU A 892 -21.81 26.55 -19.56
CA LEU A 892 -22.03 27.20 -18.27
C LEU A 892 -23.50 27.19 -17.86
N ALA A 893 -24.41 27.58 -18.78
CA ALA A 893 -25.84 27.60 -18.51
C ALA A 893 -26.38 26.20 -18.22
N ALA A 894 -25.89 25.19 -18.95
CA ALA A 894 -26.26 23.79 -18.74
C ALA A 894 -25.73 23.22 -17.42
N GLY A 895 -24.53 23.64 -17.00
CA GLY A 895 -23.99 23.26 -15.69
C GLY A 895 -24.75 23.88 -14.52
N LEU A 896 -25.15 25.15 -14.65
CA LEU A 896 -26.00 25.82 -13.67
C LEU A 896 -27.40 25.18 -13.59
N ALA A 897 -28.00 24.82 -14.72
CA ALA A 897 -29.28 24.11 -14.77
C ALA A 897 -29.21 22.70 -14.18
N GLY A 898 -28.17 21.93 -14.52
CA GLY A 898 -27.95 20.58 -13.99
C GLY A 898 -27.76 20.55 -12.47
N GLY A 899 -27.04 21.54 -11.92
CA GLY A 899 -26.81 21.65 -10.48
C GLY A 899 -28.04 22.09 -9.68
N LEU A 900 -28.89 22.96 -10.24
CA LEU A 900 -30.12 23.43 -9.60
C LEU A 900 -31.23 22.36 -9.60
N VAL A 901 -31.26 21.47 -10.60
CA VAL A 901 -32.32 20.46 -10.79
C VAL A 901 -31.92 19.08 -10.24
N GLY A 902 -30.63 18.70 -10.30
CA GLY A 902 -30.14 17.41 -9.79
C GLY A 902 -29.75 17.41 -8.31
N GLY A 903 -29.55 18.57 -7.69
CA GLY A 903 -29.24 18.70 -6.26
C GLY A 903 -27.78 18.40 -5.88
N SER A 904 -26.93 18.04 -6.85
CA SER A 904 -25.51 17.77 -6.64
C SER A 904 -24.61 18.52 -7.64
N THR A 905 -23.34 18.71 -7.27
CA THR A 905 -22.32 19.26 -8.18
C THR A 905 -21.92 18.27 -9.28
N ALA A 906 -22.10 16.97 -9.07
CA ALA A 906 -21.91 15.94 -10.10
C ALA A 906 -22.94 16.08 -11.24
N ASP A 907 -24.19 16.39 -10.88
CA ASP A 907 -25.25 16.69 -11.85
C ASP A 907 -25.03 18.03 -12.57
N ALA A 908 -24.36 18.99 -11.93
CA ALA A 908 -23.90 20.21 -12.58
C ALA A 908 -22.80 19.92 -13.63
N VAL A 909 -21.86 19.00 -13.34
CA VAL A 909 -20.83 18.60 -14.30
C VAL A 909 -21.43 17.79 -15.46
N ALA A 910 -22.33 16.86 -15.17
CA ALA A 910 -23.06 16.09 -16.19
C ALA A 910 -23.90 17.01 -17.09
N GLY A 911 -24.60 17.99 -16.50
CA GLY A 911 -25.33 19.03 -17.22
C GLY A 911 -24.42 19.89 -18.10
N ALA A 912 -23.26 20.30 -17.58
CA ALA A 912 -22.28 21.06 -18.35
C ALA A 912 -21.70 20.27 -19.54
N GLN A 913 -21.35 19.00 -19.35
CA GLN A 913 -20.85 18.13 -20.42
C GLN A 913 -21.92 17.86 -21.50
N ALA A 914 -23.16 17.59 -21.07
CA ALA A 914 -24.29 17.42 -21.98
C ALA A 914 -24.58 18.71 -22.77
N GLY A 915 -24.54 19.86 -22.10
CA GLY A 915 -24.70 21.16 -22.74
C GLY A 915 -23.57 21.47 -23.73
N LYS A 916 -22.32 21.19 -23.37
CA LYS A 916 -21.16 21.35 -24.26
C LYS A 916 -21.31 20.49 -25.51
N ASN A 917 -21.62 19.21 -25.36
CA ASN A 917 -21.81 18.29 -26.49
C ASN A 917 -22.99 18.70 -27.37
N ALA A 918 -24.10 19.14 -26.78
CA ALA A 918 -25.25 19.65 -27.52
C ALA A 918 -24.90 20.92 -28.31
N VAL A 919 -24.11 21.84 -27.74
CA VAL A 919 -23.70 23.04 -28.46
C VAL A 919 -22.67 22.74 -29.55
N GLU A 920 -21.61 22.01 -29.25
CA GLU A 920 -20.52 21.78 -30.21
C GLU A 920 -20.91 20.82 -31.34
N ASN A 921 -21.68 19.76 -31.04
CA ASN A 921 -21.95 18.69 -31.99
C ASN A 921 -23.36 18.75 -32.62
N ASN A 922 -24.34 19.38 -31.97
CA ASN A 922 -25.69 19.58 -32.53
C ASN A 922 -25.89 21.01 -33.07
N LEU A 923 -25.54 22.06 -32.32
CA LEU A 923 -25.66 23.46 -32.79
C LEU A 923 -24.52 23.93 -33.71
N LEU A 924 -23.31 23.35 -33.63
CA LEU A 924 -22.13 23.85 -34.38
C LEU A 924 -21.50 22.89 -35.43
N GLY A 925 -21.73 21.56 -35.41
CA GLY A 925 -21.17 20.57 -36.38
C GLY A 925 -21.77 20.45 -37.82
N GLY A 926 -21.10 19.70 -38.72
CA GLY A 926 -21.65 19.09 -39.97
C GLY A 926 -20.93 19.31 -41.33
N ASN A 927 -20.81 18.22 -42.16
CA ASN A 927 -20.82 18.16 -43.65
C ASN A 927 -21.16 16.70 -44.15
N GLU A 928 -22.00 16.55 -45.18
CA GLU A 928 -22.84 15.35 -45.48
C GLU A 928 -22.22 14.10 -46.19
N ASP A 929 -21.00 14.11 -46.76
CA ASP A 929 -20.66 13.14 -47.84
C ASP A 929 -19.65 12.01 -47.54
N THR A 930 -18.99 11.96 -46.37
CA THR A 930 -17.90 10.99 -46.11
C THR A 930 -18.24 9.85 -45.16
N GLN A 931 -19.28 9.98 -44.33
CA GLN A 931 -19.57 9.02 -43.26
C GLN A 931 -20.39 7.81 -43.73
N THR A 932 -21.30 7.99 -44.71
CA THR A 932 -22.10 6.90 -45.29
C THR A 932 -21.21 5.87 -46.02
N LYS A 933 -20.09 6.30 -46.62
CA LYS A 933 -19.17 5.42 -47.36
C LYS A 933 -18.31 4.53 -46.46
N PHE A 934 -17.81 5.05 -45.33
CA PHE A 934 -16.93 4.29 -44.43
C PHE A 934 -17.66 3.11 -43.77
N VAL A 935 -18.88 3.35 -43.25
CA VAL A 935 -19.69 2.31 -42.60
C VAL A 935 -20.21 1.28 -43.63
N GLN A 936 -20.59 1.72 -44.83
CA GLN A 936 -21.03 0.81 -45.89
C GLN A 936 -19.90 -0.03 -46.49
N GLU A 937 -18.69 0.52 -46.69
CA GLU A 937 -17.55 -0.24 -47.22
C GLU A 937 -16.99 -1.23 -46.21
N HIS A 938 -16.88 -0.85 -44.93
CA HIS A 938 -16.41 -1.75 -43.89
C HIS A 938 -17.38 -2.94 -43.69
N GLY A 939 -18.69 -2.67 -43.69
CA GLY A 939 -19.73 -3.71 -43.66
C GLY A 939 -19.69 -4.64 -44.88
N LYS A 940 -19.43 -4.11 -46.09
CA LYS A 940 -19.26 -4.92 -47.31
C LYS A 940 -17.98 -5.77 -47.27
N ASN A 941 -16.88 -5.24 -46.74
CA ASN A 941 -15.61 -5.94 -46.63
C ASN A 941 -15.70 -7.13 -45.65
N ILE A 942 -16.36 -6.95 -44.50
CA ILE A 942 -16.65 -8.06 -43.56
C ILE A 942 -17.66 -9.05 -44.14
N ALA A 943 -18.73 -8.57 -44.78
CA ALA A 943 -19.72 -9.45 -45.40
C ALA A 943 -19.12 -10.31 -46.53
N SER A 944 -18.09 -9.82 -47.22
CA SER A 944 -17.39 -10.59 -48.26
C SER A 944 -16.66 -11.82 -47.73
N CYS A 945 -16.35 -11.89 -46.43
CA CYS A 945 -15.77 -13.09 -45.80
C CYS A 945 -16.73 -14.28 -45.76
N SER A 946 -18.05 -14.02 -45.82
CA SER A 946 -19.07 -15.07 -45.86
C SER A 946 -19.18 -15.75 -47.23
N THR A 947 -18.68 -15.11 -48.30
CA THR A 947 -18.89 -15.56 -49.68
C THR A 947 -17.58 -15.91 -50.40
N ASP A 948 -16.47 -15.22 -50.11
CA ASP A 948 -15.11 -15.59 -50.51
C ASP A 948 -14.10 -15.18 -49.42
N PRO A 949 -13.75 -16.11 -48.51
CA PRO A 949 -12.85 -15.84 -47.38
C PRO A 949 -11.42 -15.46 -47.79
N SER A 950 -11.04 -15.68 -49.05
CA SER A 950 -9.69 -15.41 -49.55
C SER A 950 -9.57 -14.08 -50.32
N SER A 951 -10.70 -13.39 -50.53
CA SER A 951 -10.75 -12.13 -51.26
C SER A 951 -10.00 -11.00 -50.56
N GLU A 952 -9.46 -10.06 -51.33
CA GLU A 952 -8.72 -8.91 -50.80
C GLU A 952 -9.61 -8.01 -49.92
N SER A 953 -10.91 -7.94 -50.22
CA SER A 953 -11.93 -7.26 -49.41
C SER A 953 -12.16 -7.93 -48.06
N CYS A 954 -12.23 -9.27 -48.01
CA CYS A 954 -12.33 -10.00 -46.75
C CYS A 954 -11.06 -9.82 -45.91
N ARG A 955 -9.88 -9.90 -46.54
CA ARG A 955 -8.59 -9.71 -45.86
C ARG A 955 -8.42 -8.31 -45.29
N LYS A 956 -8.95 -7.28 -45.96
CA LYS A 956 -9.02 -5.89 -45.43
C LYS A 956 -10.01 -5.77 -44.27
N GLY A 957 -11.14 -6.46 -44.33
CA GLY A 957 -12.11 -6.54 -43.22
C GLY A 957 -11.53 -7.22 -41.98
N LEU A 958 -10.89 -8.37 -42.15
CA LEU A 958 -10.28 -9.14 -41.05
C LEU A 958 -9.05 -8.46 -40.46
N ALA A 959 -8.18 -7.82 -41.26
CA ALA A 959 -7.00 -7.11 -40.75
C ALA A 959 -7.38 -5.90 -39.86
N MET A 960 -8.50 -5.23 -40.15
CA MET A 960 -9.04 -4.19 -39.26
C MET A 960 -9.69 -4.76 -38.00
N ASN A 961 -10.20 -6.00 -38.06
CA ASN A 961 -10.79 -6.68 -36.90
C ASN A 961 -9.71 -7.30 -35.97
N ASP A 962 -8.64 -7.85 -36.53
CA ASP A 962 -7.49 -8.37 -35.78
C ASP A 962 -6.73 -7.25 -35.06
N ALA A 963 -6.65 -6.05 -35.65
CA ALA A 963 -6.12 -4.86 -34.97
C ALA A 963 -6.98 -4.43 -33.77
N LEU A 964 -8.27 -4.80 -33.76
CA LEU A 964 -9.22 -4.53 -32.68
C LEU A 964 -9.27 -5.67 -31.63
N MET A 965 -8.72 -6.86 -31.95
CA MET A 965 -8.85 -8.09 -31.13
C MET A 965 -7.60 -8.42 -30.28
N VAL A 966 -6.49 -7.68 -30.40
CA VAL A 966 -5.27 -7.85 -29.54
C VAL A 966 -5.43 -7.22 -28.14
N ALA A 967 -6.64 -6.82 -27.75
CA ALA A 967 -6.92 -6.07 -26.52
C ALA A 967 -8.00 -6.69 -25.60
N LEU A 968 -8.07 -8.03 -25.45
CA LEU A 968 -8.83 -8.70 -24.37
C LEU A 968 -8.14 -10.01 -23.91
N PRO A 969 -7.98 -10.24 -22.58
CA PRO A 969 -9.00 -10.87 -21.70
C PRO A 969 -9.10 -10.22 -20.30
N ALA A 970 -10.10 -10.35 -19.42
CA ALA A 970 -11.47 -10.88 -19.36
C ALA A 970 -12.12 -10.29 -18.07
N GLY A 971 -13.44 -10.08 -18.05
CA GLY A 971 -14.19 -9.81 -16.81
C GLY A 971 -15.55 -9.12 -17.02
N LEU A 972 -16.64 -9.89 -16.94
CA LEU A 972 -17.91 -9.58 -16.24
C LEU A 972 -18.98 -10.59 -16.68
N GLY A 973 -19.48 -11.37 -15.72
CA GLY A 973 -20.65 -12.22 -15.87
C GLY A 973 -21.90 -11.54 -15.29
N GLY A 974 -23.02 -11.68 -16.01
CA GLY A 974 -24.37 -11.80 -15.42
C GLY A 974 -25.26 -10.55 -15.31
N GLY A 975 -26.19 -10.39 -16.28
CA GLY A 975 -27.48 -9.65 -16.17
C GLY A 975 -27.40 -8.13 -16.36
N LEU A 976 -28.12 -7.44 -17.26
CA LEU A 976 -29.50 -7.58 -17.71
C LEU A 976 -29.65 -6.98 -19.13
N LEU A 977 -30.44 -7.62 -20.01
CA LEU A 977 -30.82 -7.13 -21.35
C LEU A 977 -32.34 -6.93 -21.42
N ALA A 978 -32.79 -5.73 -21.80
CA ALA A 978 -34.07 -5.44 -22.47
C ALA A 978 -33.97 -4.01 -23.04
N ALA A 979 -34.30 -3.64 -24.28
CA ALA A 979 -34.93 -4.25 -25.45
C ALA A 979 -34.46 -3.41 -26.67
N ALA A 980 -34.02 -3.93 -27.81
CA ALA A 980 -34.77 -4.29 -29.05
C ALA A 980 -33.70 -4.12 -30.18
N THR A 981 -33.52 -4.93 -31.22
CA THR A 981 -34.40 -5.67 -32.15
C THR A 981 -33.80 -7.06 -32.52
N PRO A 982 -34.55 -7.98 -33.18
CA PRO A 982 -34.19 -9.40 -33.32
C PRO A 982 -32.94 -9.74 -34.16
N GLU A 983 -32.41 -8.79 -34.95
CA GLU A 983 -31.34 -9.08 -35.92
C GLU A 983 -29.93 -8.99 -35.32
N ILE A 984 -29.76 -8.25 -34.21
CA ILE A 984 -28.48 -8.14 -33.48
C ILE A 984 -28.26 -9.34 -32.55
N ALA A 985 -29.33 -10.03 -32.13
CA ALA A 985 -29.26 -11.21 -31.26
C ALA A 985 -28.68 -12.46 -31.94
N VAL A 986 -28.67 -12.51 -33.27
CA VAL A 986 -28.19 -13.69 -34.03
C VAL A 986 -26.67 -13.65 -34.27
N ALA A 987 -26.08 -12.47 -34.42
CA ALA A 987 -24.63 -12.31 -34.55
C ALA A 987 -23.87 -12.55 -33.23
N ALA A 988 -24.46 -12.15 -32.10
CA ALA A 988 -23.89 -12.38 -30.77
C ALA A 988 -23.90 -13.87 -30.36
N LYS A 989 -24.90 -14.65 -30.81
CA LYS A 989 -25.01 -16.08 -30.50
C LYS A 989 -23.99 -16.95 -31.26
N ALA A 990 -23.59 -16.54 -32.46
CA ALA A 990 -22.63 -17.26 -33.28
C ALA A 990 -21.19 -17.12 -32.78
N ALA A 991 -20.82 -15.99 -32.17
CA ALA A 991 -19.51 -15.78 -31.55
C ALA A 991 -19.33 -16.59 -30.25
N ILE A 992 -20.41 -16.83 -29.51
CA ILE A 992 -20.39 -17.57 -28.24
C ILE A 992 -20.30 -19.09 -28.45
N GLN A 993 -20.85 -19.63 -29.55
CA GLN A 993 -20.76 -21.06 -29.84
C GLN A 993 -19.38 -21.51 -30.37
N ALA A 994 -18.54 -20.59 -30.86
CA ALA A 994 -17.20 -20.92 -31.35
C ALA A 994 -16.18 -21.25 -30.24
N CYS A 995 -16.48 -20.92 -28.98
CA CYS A 995 -15.64 -21.28 -27.82
C CYS A 995 -16.15 -22.52 -27.04
N ALA A 996 -17.26 -23.14 -27.48
CA ALA A 996 -17.83 -24.30 -26.79
C ALA A 996 -17.15 -25.64 -27.14
N GLY A 997 -16.20 -25.64 -28.09
CA GLY A 997 -15.66 -26.87 -28.69
C GLY A 997 -14.40 -27.45 -28.06
N ASN A 998 -13.57 -26.68 -27.34
CA ASN A 998 -12.36 -27.21 -26.68
C ASN A 998 -11.77 -26.22 -25.65
N VAL A 999 -12.18 -26.35 -24.38
CA VAL A 999 -11.83 -25.45 -23.26
C VAL A 999 -10.34 -25.43 -22.91
N VAL A 1000 -9.58 -26.46 -23.30
CA VAL A 1000 -8.15 -26.61 -22.92
C VAL A 1000 -7.22 -25.73 -23.76
N LEU A 1001 -7.65 -25.21 -24.92
CA LEU A 1001 -6.81 -24.32 -25.73
C LEU A 1001 -6.89 -22.83 -25.30
N CYS A 1002 -7.96 -22.42 -24.62
CA CYS A 1002 -8.10 -21.05 -24.09
C CYS A 1002 -7.43 -20.85 -22.71
N LEU A 1003 -7.02 -21.92 -22.04
CA LEU A 1003 -6.43 -21.86 -20.69
C LEU A 1003 -4.91 -21.68 -20.66
N ASN A 1004 -4.20 -21.87 -21.78
CA ASN A 1004 -2.74 -21.72 -21.84
C ASN A 1004 -2.25 -20.37 -22.41
N SER A 1005 -3.16 -19.46 -22.77
CA SER A 1005 -2.83 -18.15 -23.35
C SER A 1005 -3.20 -16.96 -22.46
N ALA A 1006 -3.87 -17.20 -21.33
CA ALA A 1006 -4.17 -16.21 -20.30
C ALA A 1006 -3.28 -16.50 -19.08
N GLY A 1007 -2.06 -15.96 -19.10
CA GLY A 1007 -1.08 -16.14 -18.03
C GLY A 1007 -1.54 -15.48 -16.72
N ILE A 1008 -2.09 -16.29 -15.82
CA ILE A 1008 -2.34 -15.93 -14.42
C ILE A 1008 -1.25 -16.62 -13.59
N GLN A 1009 -0.26 -15.84 -13.14
CA GLN A 1009 0.69 -16.27 -12.12
C GLN A 1009 0.04 -16.09 -10.75
N VAL A 1010 -0.05 -17.19 -10.00
CA VAL A 1010 -0.48 -17.24 -8.60
C VAL A 1010 0.78 -17.46 -7.76
N SER A 1011 1.16 -16.49 -6.92
CA SER A 1011 2.02 -16.74 -5.75
C SER A 1011 2.10 -15.52 -4.85
N GLU A 1012 1.66 -15.65 -3.61
CA GLU A 1012 2.36 -15.07 -2.44
C GLU A 1012 1.97 -15.86 -1.17
N ALA A 1013 2.98 -16.20 -0.38
CA ALA A 1013 2.91 -16.91 0.89
C ALA A 1013 3.65 -16.06 1.95
N ILE A 1014 3.03 -15.92 3.12
CA ILE A 1014 3.41 -15.03 4.22
C ILE A 1014 4.40 -15.73 5.18
N VAL A 1015 5.49 -15.05 5.55
CA VAL A 1015 6.32 -15.29 6.76
C VAL A 1015 6.69 -13.92 7.35
N PRO A 1016 6.72 -13.72 8.69
CA PRO A 1016 6.83 -12.40 9.30
C PRO A 1016 8.27 -11.88 9.36
N GLY A 1017 8.41 -10.56 9.22
CA GLY A 1017 9.60 -9.77 9.54
C GLY A 1017 10.31 -9.17 8.32
N GLY A 1018 9.99 -7.92 8.00
CA GLY A 1018 10.72 -7.09 7.04
C GLY A 1018 9.90 -5.91 6.53
N VAL A 1019 10.05 -4.75 7.15
CA VAL A 1019 9.40 -3.50 6.72
C VAL A 1019 10.10 -3.00 5.46
N GLY A 1020 9.33 -2.79 4.39
CA GLY A 1020 9.81 -2.26 3.12
C GLY A 1020 8.66 -1.61 2.34
N ALA A 1021 8.45 -0.32 2.60
CA ALA A 1021 7.65 0.68 1.87
C ALA A 1021 6.55 0.20 0.91
N GLY A 1022 5.29 0.30 1.37
CA GLY A 1022 4.06 0.21 0.57
C GLY A 1022 3.20 -1.01 0.92
N GLY A 1023 2.46 -0.94 2.03
CA GLY A 1023 1.63 -2.03 2.52
C GLY A 1023 0.20 -1.98 1.98
N ALA A 1024 -0.22 -3.03 1.26
CA ALA A 1024 -1.63 -3.38 1.07
C ALA A 1024 -1.73 -4.92 0.92
N VAL A 1025 -2.34 -5.58 1.91
CA VAL A 1025 -2.61 -7.03 1.92
C VAL A 1025 -4.05 -7.24 1.42
N GLY A 1026 -4.21 -7.90 0.27
CA GLY A 1026 -5.52 -8.33 -0.23
C GLY A 1026 -5.89 -9.71 0.31
N ILE A 1027 -7.01 -9.81 1.04
CA ILE A 1027 -7.53 -11.03 1.67
C ILE A 1027 -8.45 -11.77 0.68
N GLY A 1028 -8.29 -13.09 0.54
CA GLY A 1028 -9.27 -13.93 -0.14
C GLY A 1028 -8.80 -15.33 -0.52
N LYS A 1029 -8.79 -16.29 0.44
CA LYS A 1029 -8.95 -17.75 0.21
C LYS A 1029 -9.44 -18.45 1.49
N THR A 1030 -10.27 -19.48 1.34
CA THR A 1030 -10.95 -20.23 2.42
C THR A 1030 -10.07 -21.29 3.09
N ALA A 1031 -10.36 -21.57 4.37
CA ALA A 1031 -9.55 -22.36 5.31
C ALA A 1031 -9.30 -23.84 4.95
N ALA A 1032 -10.00 -24.42 3.96
CA ALA A 1032 -9.87 -25.85 3.64
C ALA A 1032 -8.64 -26.21 2.78
N GLU A 1033 -8.08 -25.28 2.01
CA GLU A 1033 -6.90 -25.53 1.16
C GLU A 1033 -5.55 -25.32 1.88
N ALA A 1034 -5.56 -24.61 3.02
CA ALA A 1034 -4.36 -24.36 3.83
C ALA A 1034 -3.93 -25.59 4.66
N THR A 1035 -4.86 -26.50 4.97
CA THR A 1035 -4.62 -27.65 5.86
C THR A 1035 -3.95 -28.82 5.12
N ALA A 1036 -4.17 -28.96 3.81
CA ALA A 1036 -3.53 -30.00 3.00
C ALA A 1036 -2.04 -29.70 2.70
N ALA A 1037 -1.64 -28.42 2.64
CA ALA A 1037 -0.25 -28.03 2.37
C ALA A 1037 0.66 -28.10 3.61
N LYS A 1038 0.10 -28.15 4.82
CA LYS A 1038 0.85 -28.21 6.08
C LYS A 1038 1.30 -29.63 6.44
N ALA A 1039 0.60 -30.66 5.94
CA ALA A 1039 0.91 -32.06 6.25
C ALA A 1039 2.15 -32.61 5.52
N GLU A 1040 2.54 -32.06 4.36
CA GLU A 1040 3.74 -32.50 3.63
C GLU A 1040 5.02 -31.69 3.97
N ALA A 1041 4.90 -30.53 4.61
CA ALA A 1041 6.05 -29.66 4.91
C ALA A 1041 6.76 -29.97 6.25
N VAL A 1042 6.10 -30.69 7.16
CA VAL A 1042 6.65 -31.01 8.50
C VAL A 1042 7.67 -32.16 8.46
N ALA A 1043 7.68 -32.97 7.41
CA ALA A 1043 8.66 -34.06 7.25
C ALA A 1043 10.03 -33.62 6.69
N ALA A 1044 10.19 -32.37 6.22
CA ALA A 1044 11.37 -31.96 5.44
C ALA A 1044 12.32 -30.96 6.13
N ASN A 1045 11.95 -30.35 7.26
CA ASN A 1045 12.67 -29.18 7.80
C ASN A 1045 13.55 -29.44 9.04
N THR A 1046 13.77 -30.68 9.46
CA THR A 1046 14.61 -30.99 10.65
C THR A 1046 16.12 -30.98 10.42
N ALA A 1047 16.63 -30.30 9.38
CA ALA A 1047 18.07 -30.09 9.21
C ALA A 1047 18.40 -28.90 8.30
N LYS A 1048 18.57 -27.70 8.88
CA LYS A 1048 19.63 -26.72 8.52
C LYS A 1048 19.40 -25.36 9.21
N GLU A 1049 20.45 -24.89 9.86
CA GLU A 1049 20.60 -23.61 10.54
C GLU A 1049 21.11 -22.50 9.57
N VAL A 1050 20.59 -21.29 9.78
CA VAL A 1050 21.04 -19.91 9.47
C VAL A 1050 21.00 -19.33 8.03
N TRP A 1051 20.59 -18.04 8.00
CA TRP A 1051 20.72 -16.95 7.01
C TRP A 1051 19.50 -16.66 6.11
N LYS A 1052 18.60 -15.76 6.58
CA LYS A 1052 17.50 -15.18 5.79
C LYS A 1052 18.06 -14.21 4.74
N GLY A 1053 17.85 -14.53 3.46
CA GLY A 1053 18.02 -13.59 2.36
C GLY A 1053 16.90 -13.76 1.34
N SER A 1054 16.39 -12.63 0.79
CA SER A 1054 16.46 -12.27 -0.64
C SER A 1054 15.24 -11.50 -1.16
N ILE A 1055 15.49 -10.35 -1.79
CA ILE A 1055 14.60 -9.69 -2.75
C ILE A 1055 14.55 -10.54 -4.03
N VAL A 1056 13.37 -10.78 -4.63
CA VAL A 1056 13.29 -11.40 -5.96
C VAL A 1056 13.45 -10.31 -7.03
N GLN A 1057 14.58 -10.29 -7.75
CA GLN A 1057 14.67 -9.50 -8.97
C GLN A 1057 14.00 -10.26 -10.12
N SER A 1058 12.89 -9.72 -10.63
CA SER A 1058 11.99 -10.36 -11.59
C SER A 1058 12.59 -10.68 -12.97
N ARG A 1059 13.86 -10.34 -13.24
CA ARG A 1059 14.52 -10.53 -14.55
C ARG A 1059 16.06 -10.65 -14.41
N VAL A 1060 16.70 -11.49 -15.23
CA VAL A 1060 18.15 -11.42 -15.52
C VAL A 1060 18.32 -10.81 -16.90
N ASN A 1061 18.65 -9.51 -16.97
CA ASN A 1061 18.84 -8.81 -18.24
C ASN A 1061 20.20 -9.18 -18.85
N LEU A 1062 20.18 -9.97 -19.91
CA LEU A 1062 21.39 -10.38 -20.63
C LEU A 1062 21.89 -9.23 -21.51
N ARG A 1063 22.84 -8.43 -21.01
CA ARG A 1063 23.57 -7.47 -21.85
C ARG A 1063 24.53 -8.23 -22.78
N ASN A 1064 24.33 -8.07 -24.09
CA ASN A 1064 25.33 -8.41 -25.10
C ASN A 1064 26.41 -7.31 -25.10
N GLY A 1065 27.36 -7.38 -24.17
CA GLY A 1065 28.59 -6.57 -24.24
C GLY A 1065 29.59 -7.18 -25.23
N ASP A 1066 30.59 -6.42 -25.67
CA ASP A 1066 31.65 -6.89 -26.59
C ASP A 1066 32.80 -7.66 -25.88
N GLY A 1067 32.60 -8.05 -24.62
CA GLY A 1067 33.59 -8.74 -23.80
C GLY A 1067 34.72 -7.86 -23.25
N SER A 1068 34.76 -6.56 -23.59
CA SER A 1068 35.70 -5.58 -23.02
C SER A 1068 35.15 -4.83 -21.80
N THR A 1069 33.83 -4.90 -21.58
CA THR A 1069 33.08 -4.15 -20.56
C THR A 1069 33.18 -4.69 -19.13
N GLY A 1070 33.93 -5.77 -18.90
CA GLY A 1070 34.11 -6.38 -17.57
C GLY A 1070 32.83 -6.95 -16.93
N SER A 1071 31.73 -7.03 -17.67
CA SER A 1071 30.41 -7.50 -17.23
C SER A 1071 29.55 -7.89 -18.44
N GLY A 1072 28.59 -8.82 -18.25
CA GLY A 1072 27.66 -9.29 -19.28
C GLY A 1072 27.89 -10.72 -19.76
N LEU A 1073 27.02 -11.21 -20.64
CA LEU A 1073 27.03 -12.62 -21.10
C LEU A 1073 28.32 -12.98 -21.85
N GLU A 1074 28.85 -12.05 -22.67
CA GLU A 1074 30.11 -12.24 -23.39
C GLU A 1074 31.31 -12.32 -22.45
N TYR A 1075 31.30 -11.53 -21.38
CA TYR A 1075 32.33 -11.54 -20.37
C TYR A 1075 32.33 -12.86 -19.57
N ALA A 1076 31.14 -13.32 -19.17
CA ALA A 1076 30.97 -14.61 -18.50
C ALA A 1076 31.40 -15.78 -19.39
N TRP A 1077 30.99 -15.76 -20.67
CA TRP A 1077 31.36 -16.80 -21.62
C TRP A 1077 32.86 -16.83 -21.92
N LYS A 1078 33.51 -15.67 -22.07
CA LYS A 1078 34.97 -15.60 -22.25
C LYS A 1078 35.75 -16.12 -21.05
N LYS A 1079 35.20 -15.99 -19.84
CA LYS A 1079 35.84 -16.43 -18.59
C LYS A 1079 35.58 -17.90 -18.24
N HIS A 1080 34.40 -18.42 -18.61
CA HIS A 1080 33.87 -19.69 -18.11
C HIS A 1080 33.28 -20.60 -19.19
N GLY A 1081 33.36 -20.25 -20.48
CA GLY A 1081 32.90 -21.08 -21.61
C GLY A 1081 34.05 -21.65 -22.45
N GLY A 1082 33.85 -22.84 -23.03
CA GLY A 1082 34.78 -23.51 -23.95
C GLY A 1082 35.87 -24.36 -23.29
N GLU A 1083 36.68 -25.05 -24.11
CA GLU A 1083 37.75 -25.95 -23.67
C GLU A 1083 38.99 -25.18 -23.16
N TRP A 1084 39.10 -24.98 -21.84
CA TRP A 1084 40.28 -24.38 -21.20
C TRP A 1084 40.68 -25.14 -19.92
N GLY A 1085 41.98 -25.06 -19.60
CA GLY A 1085 42.70 -25.95 -18.67
C GLY A 1085 42.29 -25.93 -17.19
N ALA A 1086 42.74 -27.00 -16.51
CA ALA A 1086 42.23 -27.64 -15.28
C ALA A 1086 42.03 -26.84 -13.96
N ASN A 1087 42.07 -25.50 -13.96
CA ASN A 1087 42.07 -24.71 -12.72
C ASN A 1087 40.94 -23.65 -12.62
N LYS A 1088 39.87 -23.74 -13.44
CA LYS A 1088 38.73 -22.80 -13.39
C LYS A 1088 37.40 -23.49 -13.67
N SER A 1089 36.34 -23.05 -12.99
CA SER A 1089 35.00 -23.55 -13.25
C SER A 1089 34.55 -23.15 -14.64
N HIS A 1090 34.08 -24.12 -15.42
CA HIS A 1090 33.69 -23.91 -16.82
C HIS A 1090 32.44 -24.71 -17.19
N PHE A 1091 31.63 -24.11 -18.07
CA PHE A 1091 30.41 -24.70 -18.60
C PHE A 1091 30.74 -25.75 -19.66
N THR A 1092 30.04 -26.88 -19.60
CA THR A 1092 30.11 -27.94 -20.63
C THR A 1092 29.00 -27.80 -21.68
N MET A 1093 28.00 -26.95 -21.44
CA MET A 1093 26.98 -26.55 -22.41
C MET A 1093 27.49 -25.47 -23.37
N THR A 1094 26.79 -25.24 -24.47
CA THR A 1094 27.07 -24.16 -25.43
C THR A 1094 26.64 -22.78 -24.91
N LYS A 1095 27.10 -21.71 -25.56
CA LYS A 1095 26.75 -20.32 -25.19
C LYS A 1095 25.27 -20.04 -25.32
N ASP A 1096 24.64 -20.56 -26.37
CA ASP A 1096 23.22 -20.38 -26.63
C ASP A 1096 22.39 -21.16 -25.62
N GLU A 1097 22.83 -22.35 -25.22
CA GLU A 1097 22.23 -23.08 -24.09
C GLU A 1097 22.39 -22.32 -22.78
N LEU A 1098 23.57 -21.75 -22.51
CA LEU A 1098 23.79 -20.90 -21.33
C LEU A 1098 22.82 -19.71 -21.31
N LYS A 1099 22.62 -19.07 -22.46
CA LYS A 1099 21.66 -17.98 -22.63
C LYS A 1099 20.23 -18.43 -22.33
N MET A 1100 19.84 -19.61 -22.82
CA MET A 1100 18.51 -20.17 -22.58
C MET A 1100 18.29 -20.58 -21.13
N VAL A 1101 19.31 -21.07 -20.42
CA VAL A 1101 19.18 -21.48 -19.02
C VAL A 1101 19.25 -20.31 -18.03
N LEU A 1102 19.72 -19.13 -18.43
CA LEU A 1102 19.74 -17.93 -17.56
C LEU A 1102 18.41 -17.15 -17.53
N GLN A 1103 17.43 -17.54 -18.35
CA GLN A 1103 16.13 -16.89 -18.51
C GLN A 1103 14.91 -17.60 -17.89
N PRO A 1104 14.90 -18.91 -17.55
CA PRO A 1104 13.71 -19.56 -17.02
C PRO A 1104 13.32 -19.02 -15.64
N ASP A 1105 12.02 -19.12 -15.32
CA ASP A 1105 11.45 -18.74 -14.02
C ASP A 1105 12.21 -19.35 -12.84
N THR A 1106 12.73 -20.58 -12.96
CA THR A 1106 13.53 -21.22 -11.92
C THR A 1106 14.80 -20.45 -11.57
N VAL A 1107 15.54 -19.91 -12.55
CA VAL A 1107 16.74 -19.08 -12.31
C VAL A 1107 16.36 -17.68 -11.85
N VAL A 1108 15.29 -17.12 -12.41
CA VAL A 1108 14.86 -15.75 -12.12
C VAL A 1108 14.24 -15.62 -10.73
N LYS A 1109 13.48 -16.62 -10.29
CA LYS A 1109 12.85 -16.70 -8.96
C LYS A 1109 13.78 -17.24 -7.87
N THR A 1110 14.96 -17.76 -8.22
CA THR A 1110 15.92 -18.18 -7.20
C THR A 1110 16.37 -16.97 -6.37
N PRO A 1111 16.26 -17.04 -5.03
CA PRO A 1111 16.71 -16.01 -4.09
C PRO A 1111 18.12 -15.45 -4.41
N VAL A 1112 18.28 -14.12 -4.44
CA VAL A 1112 19.59 -13.45 -4.56
C VAL A 1112 20.10 -12.95 -3.21
N GLN A 1113 21.35 -13.26 -2.88
CA GLN A 1113 22.06 -12.69 -1.74
C GLN A 1113 22.78 -11.41 -2.17
N TYR A 1114 22.58 -10.32 -1.43
CA TYR A 1114 23.36 -9.10 -1.65
C TYR A 1114 24.77 -9.28 -1.08
N SER A 1115 25.79 -8.98 -1.86
CA SER A 1115 27.19 -8.95 -1.42
C SER A 1115 27.57 -7.50 -1.10
N PRO A 1116 27.68 -7.11 0.19
CA PRO A 1116 28.05 -5.75 0.58
C PRO A 1116 29.43 -5.35 0.08
N SER A 1117 30.34 -6.33 -0.03
CA SER A 1117 31.71 -6.16 -0.51
C SER A 1117 31.81 -5.81 -1.99
N THR A 1118 30.84 -6.22 -2.82
CA THR A 1118 30.87 -5.98 -4.29
C THR A 1118 29.71 -5.14 -4.82
N GLY A 1119 28.67 -4.87 -4.02
CA GLY A 1119 27.47 -4.17 -4.43
C GLY A 1119 26.58 -4.95 -5.41
N ASN A 1120 26.86 -6.25 -5.61
CA ASN A 1120 26.15 -7.11 -6.56
C ASN A 1120 25.22 -8.11 -5.85
N TYR A 1121 24.29 -8.66 -6.62
CA TYR A 1121 23.29 -9.63 -6.19
C TYR A 1121 23.64 -11.00 -6.75
N ILE A 1122 23.79 -12.00 -5.89
CA ILE A 1122 24.33 -13.33 -6.22
C ILE A 1122 23.25 -14.38 -5.95
N ARG A 1123 22.85 -15.15 -6.95
CA ARG A 1123 21.98 -16.32 -6.78
C ARG A 1123 22.76 -17.60 -7.08
N THR A 1124 22.48 -18.65 -6.32
CA THR A 1124 23.00 -20.00 -6.55
C THR A 1124 21.83 -20.91 -6.93
N VAL A 1125 21.80 -21.36 -8.19
CA VAL A 1125 20.69 -22.14 -8.74
C VAL A 1125 21.11 -23.57 -8.97
N ASP A 1126 20.31 -24.54 -8.54
CA ASP A 1126 20.46 -25.93 -8.96
C ASP A 1126 19.69 -26.17 -10.25
N MET A 1127 20.40 -26.54 -11.31
CA MET A 1127 19.84 -26.75 -12.63
C MET A 1127 19.24 -28.15 -12.80
N GLY A 1128 19.38 -29.04 -11.81
CA GLY A 1128 18.86 -30.42 -11.84
C GLY A 1128 19.52 -31.33 -12.89
N LYS A 1129 20.52 -30.82 -13.62
CA LYS A 1129 21.31 -31.53 -14.62
C LYS A 1129 22.75 -31.02 -14.59
N ASN A 1130 23.71 -31.83 -15.00
CA ASN A 1130 25.10 -31.41 -15.08
C ASN A 1130 25.27 -30.26 -16.09
N ILE A 1131 25.84 -29.14 -15.66
CA ILE A 1131 26.00 -27.92 -16.46
C ILE A 1131 27.47 -27.53 -16.70
N GLY A 1132 28.39 -28.15 -15.99
CA GLY A 1132 29.81 -27.80 -16.05
C GLY A 1132 30.60 -28.49 -14.94
N VAL A 1133 31.85 -28.08 -14.78
CA VAL A 1133 32.70 -28.55 -13.66
C VAL A 1133 33.04 -27.39 -12.73
N ASP A 1134 33.06 -27.66 -11.44
CA ASP A 1134 33.40 -26.68 -10.41
C ASP A 1134 34.86 -26.84 -9.95
N ALA A 1135 35.72 -25.90 -10.31
CA ALA A 1135 37.12 -25.91 -9.89
C ALA A 1135 37.30 -25.71 -8.37
N MET A 1136 36.32 -25.09 -7.69
CA MET A 1136 36.37 -24.94 -6.23
C MET A 1136 36.04 -26.25 -5.49
N ASN A 1137 35.55 -27.25 -6.22
CA ASN A 1137 35.22 -28.58 -5.70
C ASN A 1137 35.96 -29.68 -6.48
N ASN A 1138 37.29 -29.56 -6.58
CA ASN A 1138 38.19 -30.52 -7.24
C ASN A 1138 37.84 -30.84 -8.71
N SER A 1139 37.26 -29.88 -9.46
CA SER A 1139 36.83 -30.06 -10.86
C SER A 1139 35.78 -31.16 -11.07
N MET A 1140 34.97 -31.46 -10.05
CA MET A 1140 33.86 -32.40 -10.19
C MET A 1140 32.71 -31.78 -11.01
N PRO A 1141 31.97 -32.60 -11.78
CA PRO A 1141 30.74 -32.17 -12.43
C PRO A 1141 29.75 -31.58 -11.43
N THR A 1142 29.06 -30.50 -11.81
CA THR A 1142 28.12 -29.80 -10.95
C THR A 1142 26.84 -29.44 -11.70
N SER A 1143 25.70 -29.53 -11.00
CA SER A 1143 24.43 -28.97 -11.45
C SER A 1143 24.21 -27.53 -10.95
N ILE A 1144 25.08 -27.04 -10.07
CA ILE A 1144 24.93 -25.75 -9.41
C ILE A 1144 25.54 -24.63 -10.27
N MET A 1145 24.80 -23.53 -10.44
CA MET A 1145 25.23 -22.33 -11.16
C MET A 1145 25.17 -21.11 -10.25
N THR A 1146 26.23 -20.31 -10.22
CA THR A 1146 26.20 -18.97 -9.62
C THR A 1146 25.89 -17.93 -10.69
N VAL A 1147 24.92 -17.05 -10.45
CA VAL A 1147 24.56 -15.92 -11.33
C VAL A 1147 24.67 -14.62 -10.54
N ILE A 1148 25.39 -13.65 -11.08
CA ILE A 1148 25.68 -12.36 -10.44
C ILE A 1148 25.05 -11.24 -11.27
N THR A 1149 24.21 -10.41 -10.65
CA THR A 1149 23.54 -9.27 -11.28
C THR A 1149 23.80 -7.96 -10.53
N ASP A 1150 23.68 -6.83 -11.22
CA ASP A 1150 23.68 -5.50 -10.58
C ASP A 1150 22.30 -5.20 -9.94
N LYS A 1151 22.16 -4.03 -9.28
CA LYS A 1151 20.89 -3.60 -8.65
C LYS A 1151 19.72 -3.46 -9.64
N LYS A 1152 19.98 -3.42 -10.96
CA LYS A 1152 18.96 -3.31 -12.01
C LYS A 1152 18.68 -4.65 -12.71
N GLY A 1153 19.22 -5.76 -12.20
CA GLY A 1153 19.04 -7.10 -12.74
C GLY A 1153 19.88 -7.40 -13.98
N ASN A 1154 20.84 -6.55 -14.34
CA ASN A 1154 21.71 -6.83 -15.48
C ASN A 1154 22.76 -7.87 -15.12
N LEU A 1155 22.97 -8.86 -16.00
CA LEU A 1155 23.99 -9.89 -15.80
C LEU A 1155 25.37 -9.25 -15.73
N VAL A 1156 26.06 -9.45 -14.61
CA VAL A 1156 27.45 -9.06 -14.41
C VAL A 1156 28.36 -10.24 -14.76
N ASN A 1157 28.14 -11.42 -14.15
CA ASN A 1157 28.90 -12.64 -14.44
C ASN A 1157 28.08 -13.91 -14.10
N THR A 1158 28.46 -15.08 -14.65
CA THR A 1158 27.94 -16.38 -14.23
C THR A 1158 28.97 -17.51 -14.44
N PHE A 1159 28.96 -18.53 -13.58
CA PHE A 1159 29.83 -19.70 -13.67
C PHE A 1159 29.23 -20.93 -12.96
N PRO A 1160 29.63 -22.16 -13.32
CA PRO A 1160 29.24 -23.37 -12.60
C PRO A 1160 29.98 -23.49 -11.26
N GLY A 1161 29.30 -23.93 -10.22
CA GLY A 1161 29.80 -24.00 -8.84
C GLY A 1161 29.18 -22.95 -7.92
N LYS A 1162 29.39 -23.13 -6.62
CA LYS A 1162 28.88 -22.21 -5.58
C LYS A 1162 29.97 -21.21 -5.19
N THR A 1163 29.65 -19.92 -5.19
CA THR A 1163 30.55 -18.91 -4.61
C THR A 1163 30.32 -18.78 -3.11
N VAL A 1164 31.39 -18.56 -2.34
CA VAL A 1164 31.29 -18.13 -0.94
C VAL A 1164 31.17 -16.61 -0.92
N VAL A 1165 30.03 -16.09 -0.47
CA VAL A 1165 29.89 -14.66 -0.17
C VAL A 1165 30.72 -14.38 1.08
N ARG A 1166 31.74 -13.52 0.97
CA ARG A 1166 32.49 -13.00 2.11
C ARG A 1166 32.05 -11.58 2.41
#